data_AF-A0A1F2XI68-F1
#
_entry.id   AF-A0A1F2XI68-F1
#
_cell.length_a   1.000
_cell.length_b   1.000
_cell.length_c   1.000
_cell.angle_alpha   90.00
_cell.angle_beta   90.00
_cell.angle_gamma   90.00
#
_symmetry.space_group_name_H-M   'P 1'
#
loop_
_entity.id
_entity.type
_entity.pdbx_description
1 polymer ?
#
loop_
_entity_poly.entity_id
_entity_poly.type
_entity_poly.pdbx_seq_one_letter_code
_entity_poly.pdbx_strand_id
1 'polypeptide(L)'
;MEKQKRKFKKSKARKVENSPKIPSGWNTTDEDEVRRRVLKAETEPMTVTNMNPENIYFSNFAVHSKGGQPYQVEIRSLSDRINSCSCPDYDVNGLGTCKHIEKVLLTLQKKKKRQYNAARLLGSHKAEIYVHPLDQQIQIAWPQEKIRDLESYRLLRDFFSANGHLISEPKTAIPVILRQVEKASENLRSSIRISERVQHFLMDFHDFTQKNNAKDLFLADVSEGKYSLDLTKLPLYEYQRLGMLHLAFMERALLADEMGLGKTVQAIAAAELLRRLKGIRKVLVVTPTSLKAEWEEQITKFISHSSLLIYGNRAERLRQYQQDSFFYLANYEQVVKDHEDILRLIGPDLIILDEAQRIKNWRTKTATTLKKLVSPYAFVLTGTPLENRIDDIYSIVQYLYPKLFGPLFRFNREFYELDAYGKPIKYKNLHLLHQRLKPILLRRLKKDVERELPSRTLNTHFVPMSSEQNSRYLDFEDMVARLAKIAEKRPLREDEFKRLQLGLASMRMLCDTPYILDPECRICPKLYELESILAELQEENVKIIIFSEWERMLMLVKELVKELNIGYAWHTGSVHQKARRGEIKRFKEDSACKVFLSTDCGALGLNLQAASVVINLDLPWNPAKLEQRIARAWRKHQTRTVQVINLVSENTIEHRMLGVLNLKQRLSDNVLDIGTIEEMDLPSGRKAFMAQLSQIIGPFSPQLPKGLDKKEDSLSEDPLILFQQEALARFKPRIHQIQAYQQENSAKKTLFAVIEGDLAHPKEQLHKIIAEVDSQENLTLEICDRKTFETIQRLCQAGVLSFQDKAQSLYNAVCPAPSQLEERQKHLKEAQALQEAVKRKERLTNLLIEGGFYEEALPPLREVFELTLKSLFTLRGWNKGKERISFNMIDEAWTMEKGLPKETVSLAKELQENQGNQDAIRQMYTQVQRVTEFLENEISKFSLNQAA
;
A
#
# COMPACT_ATOMS: atom_id res chain seq x y z
N MET A 1 31.20 59.94 13.85
CA MET A 1 30.03 59.10 14.13
C MET A 1 29.89 57.85 13.24
N GLU A 2 30.23 57.89 11.95
CA GLU A 2 30.12 56.71 11.05
C GLU A 2 31.08 55.55 11.35
N LYS A 3 32.31 55.83 11.80
CA LYS A 3 33.27 54.78 12.21
C LYS A 3 32.82 54.02 13.48
N GLN A 4 32.10 54.66 14.40
CA GLN A 4 31.50 54.00 15.57
C GLN A 4 30.27 53.15 15.19
N LYS A 5 29.42 53.62 14.25
CA LYS A 5 28.32 52.81 13.69
C LYS A 5 28.82 51.56 12.95
N ARG A 6 29.95 51.65 12.23
CA ARG A 6 30.60 50.50 11.56
C ARG A 6 31.22 49.51 12.56
N LYS A 7 31.84 49.97 13.65
CA LYS A 7 32.34 49.10 14.74
C LYS A 7 31.20 48.38 15.49
N PHE A 8 30.08 49.06 15.74
CA PHE A 8 28.88 48.43 16.35
C PHE A 8 28.20 47.40 15.43
N LYS A 9 28.15 47.65 14.11
CA LYS A 9 27.65 46.66 13.13
C LYS A 9 28.59 45.44 13.03
N LYS A 10 29.91 45.64 13.03
CA LYS A 10 30.89 44.54 13.01
C LYS A 10 30.90 43.72 14.31
N SER A 11 30.66 44.31 15.48
CA SER A 11 30.58 43.54 16.74
C SER A 11 29.29 42.73 16.88
N LYS A 12 28.16 43.23 16.35
CA LYS A 12 26.92 42.44 16.22
C LYS A 12 27.05 41.32 15.17
N ALA A 13 27.70 41.58 14.04
CA ALA A 13 27.95 40.55 13.01
C ALA A 13 28.88 39.44 13.53
N ARG A 14 29.97 39.78 14.24
CA ARG A 14 30.88 38.79 14.86
C ARG A 14 30.22 37.94 15.95
N LYS A 15 29.21 38.45 16.66
CA LYS A 15 28.46 37.66 17.66
C LYS A 15 27.53 36.62 17.02
N VAL A 16 27.08 36.83 15.78
CA VAL A 16 26.23 35.88 15.06
C VAL A 16 27.06 34.75 14.42
N GLU A 17 28.30 35.03 13.99
CA GLU A 17 29.20 34.01 13.40
C GLU A 17 29.75 32.98 14.41
N ASN A 18 29.77 33.28 15.71
CA ASN A 18 30.28 32.39 16.78
C ASN A 18 29.20 31.55 17.49
N SER A 19 27.97 31.50 16.97
CA SER A 19 26.96 30.58 17.49
C SER A 19 27.27 29.16 17.01
N PRO A 20 27.28 28.12 17.87
CA PRO A 20 27.51 26.75 17.44
C PRO A 20 26.53 26.41 16.32
N LYS A 21 27.05 25.96 15.16
CA LYS A 21 26.21 25.57 14.02
C LYS A 21 25.29 24.45 14.49
N ILE A 22 24.00 24.74 14.63
CA ILE A 22 23.02 23.73 14.97
C ILE A 22 23.06 22.65 13.88
N PRO A 23 23.20 21.36 14.24
CA PRO A 23 23.15 20.27 13.28
C PRO A 23 21.92 20.44 12.37
N SER A 24 22.12 20.39 11.05
CA SER A 24 21.04 20.44 10.07
C SER A 24 20.80 19.04 9.51
N GLY A 25 19.56 18.58 9.46
CA GLY A 25 19.22 17.21 9.02
C GLY A 25 18.23 16.51 9.94
N TRP A 26 18.14 15.18 9.79
CA TRP A 26 17.20 14.32 10.52
C TRP A 26 17.74 13.86 11.89
N ASN A 27 19.06 14.01 12.11
CA ASN A 27 19.74 13.56 13.32
C ASN A 27 19.85 14.66 14.40
N THR A 28 18.82 15.51 14.52
CA THR A 28 18.80 16.53 15.58
C THR A 28 18.49 15.87 16.91
N THR A 29 18.85 16.51 18.03
CA THR A 29 18.34 16.15 19.36
C THR A 29 17.19 17.07 19.78
N ASP A 30 16.47 16.74 20.85
CA ASP A 30 15.45 17.65 21.41
C ASP A 30 16.08 18.98 21.85
N GLU A 31 17.32 18.96 22.35
CA GLU A 31 18.06 20.17 22.70
C GLU A 31 18.38 21.04 21.48
N ASP A 32 18.77 20.43 20.35
CA ASP A 32 19.03 21.16 19.11
C ASP A 32 17.77 21.84 18.58
N GLU A 33 16.63 21.15 18.61
CA GLU A 33 15.34 21.70 18.19
C GLU A 33 14.84 22.83 19.10
N VAL A 34 15.16 22.76 20.40
CA VAL A 34 14.92 23.85 21.35
C VAL A 34 15.84 25.03 21.05
N ARG A 35 17.14 24.82 20.84
CA ARG A 35 18.09 25.88 20.47
C ARG A 35 17.67 26.62 19.20
N ARG A 36 17.13 25.92 18.21
CA ARG A 36 16.57 26.57 17.00
C ARG A 36 15.44 27.53 17.32
N ARG A 37 14.56 27.18 18.27
CA ARG A 37 13.43 28.02 18.68
C ARG A 37 13.90 29.24 19.48
N VAL A 38 14.90 29.07 20.34
CA VAL A 38 15.57 30.18 21.03
C VAL A 38 16.18 31.16 20.02
N LEU A 39 16.95 30.66 19.05
CA LEU A 39 17.53 31.49 17.98
C LEU A 39 16.47 32.21 17.15
N LYS A 40 15.35 31.56 16.82
CA LYS A 40 14.21 32.21 16.16
C LYS A 40 13.59 33.31 17.02
N ALA A 41 13.43 33.09 18.32
CA ALA A 41 12.91 34.09 19.24
C ALA A 41 13.83 35.33 19.36
N GLU A 42 15.15 35.14 19.24
CA GLU A 42 16.12 36.24 19.26
C GLU A 42 16.15 37.03 17.96
N THR A 43 16.06 36.35 16.82
CA THR A 43 16.24 36.92 15.48
C THR A 43 14.97 37.53 14.90
N GLU A 44 13.80 36.94 15.16
CA GLU A 44 12.53 37.42 14.62
C GLU A 44 11.96 38.60 15.44
N PRO A 45 11.47 39.67 14.77
CA PRO A 45 10.82 40.79 15.44
C PRO A 45 9.43 40.36 15.93
N MET A 46 9.26 40.29 17.25
CA MET A 46 8.00 39.99 17.94
C MET A 46 7.80 40.98 19.10
N THR A 47 6.57 41.40 19.34
CA THR A 47 6.20 42.22 20.50
C THR A 47 5.45 41.37 21.52
N VAL A 48 5.69 41.63 22.81
CA VAL A 48 5.11 40.88 23.93
C VAL A 48 4.34 41.85 24.82
N THR A 49 3.06 41.57 25.06
CA THR A 49 2.19 42.32 25.97
C THR A 49 1.73 41.40 27.12
N ASN A 50 1.69 41.91 28.35
CA ASN A 50 1.19 41.17 29.52
C ASN A 50 -0.31 41.46 29.69
N MET A 51 -1.12 40.41 29.78
CA MET A 51 -2.58 40.50 29.89
C MET A 51 -3.05 40.69 31.34
N ASN A 52 -2.22 40.36 32.34
CA ASN A 52 -2.50 40.60 33.74
C ASN A 52 -1.36 41.40 34.39
N PRO A 53 -1.54 42.71 34.63
CA PRO A 53 -0.51 43.57 35.22
C PRO A 53 -0.14 43.20 36.67
N GLU A 54 -1.03 42.55 37.42
CA GLU A 54 -0.83 42.21 38.84
C GLU A 54 0.26 41.15 39.02
N ASN A 55 0.40 40.24 38.05
CA ASN A 55 1.46 39.22 38.03
C ASN A 55 2.46 39.47 36.91
N ILE A 56 3.68 39.84 37.28
CA ILE A 56 4.73 40.23 36.33
C ILE A 56 5.36 39.01 35.63
N TYR A 57 5.52 37.89 36.34
CA TYR A 57 6.29 36.72 35.88
C TYR A 57 5.40 35.53 35.47
N PHE A 58 4.41 35.17 36.29
CA PHE A 58 3.50 34.04 36.05
C PHE A 58 2.14 34.55 35.56
N SER A 59 2.03 34.83 34.27
CA SER A 59 0.86 35.48 33.67
C SER A 59 0.55 34.94 32.27
N ASN A 60 -0.55 35.43 31.69
CA ASN A 60 -0.91 35.25 30.28
C ASN A 60 -0.31 36.42 29.48
N PHE A 61 0.40 36.10 28.41
CA PHE A 61 1.04 37.07 27.52
C PHE A 61 0.48 36.93 26.10
N ALA A 62 0.32 38.03 25.40
CA ALA A 62 0.03 38.03 23.97
C ALA A 62 1.32 38.36 23.19
N VAL A 63 1.65 37.51 22.21
CA VAL A 63 2.84 37.66 21.37
C VAL A 63 2.42 37.94 19.94
N HIS A 64 2.75 39.12 19.42
CA HIS A 64 2.46 39.50 18.05
C HIS A 64 3.68 39.25 17.15
N SER A 65 3.47 38.47 16.10
CA SER A 65 4.41 38.31 14.98
C SER A 65 3.97 39.18 13.80
N LYS A 66 4.88 39.52 12.87
CA LYS A 66 4.55 40.33 11.69
C LYS A 66 3.39 39.71 10.88
N GLY A 67 2.23 40.39 10.88
CA GLY A 67 1.13 40.13 9.95
C GLY A 67 0.12 39.04 10.36
N GLY A 68 0.02 38.68 11.64
CA GLY A 68 -0.94 37.67 12.11
C GLY A 68 -1.65 38.03 13.42
N GLN A 69 -2.64 37.22 13.79
CA GLN A 69 -3.30 37.27 15.10
C GLN A 69 -2.28 37.03 16.23
N PRO A 70 -2.46 37.63 17.42
CA PRO A 70 -1.59 37.37 18.56
C PRO A 70 -1.71 35.92 19.03
N TYR A 71 -0.57 35.31 19.37
CA TYR A 71 -0.56 34.02 20.06
C TYR A 71 -0.57 34.27 21.57
N GLN A 72 -1.44 33.55 22.28
CA GLN A 72 -1.48 33.55 23.74
C GLN A 72 -0.39 32.61 24.25
N VAL A 73 0.34 33.05 25.28
CA VAL A 73 1.40 32.32 25.95
C VAL A 73 1.13 32.36 27.44
N GLU A 74 0.99 31.20 28.08
CA GLU A 74 0.80 31.10 29.53
C GLU A 74 2.13 30.66 30.16
N ILE A 75 2.72 31.54 30.98
CA ILE A 75 3.93 31.23 31.74
C ILE A 75 3.53 30.73 33.12
N ARG A 76 3.95 29.50 33.43
CA ARG A 76 3.73 28.77 34.69
C ARG A 76 5.02 28.46 35.44
N SER A 77 6.10 28.19 34.70
CA SER A 77 7.44 28.03 35.26
C SER A 77 8.47 28.79 34.44
N LEU A 78 9.47 29.33 35.12
CA LEU A 78 10.61 30.03 34.50
C LEU A 78 11.81 29.10 34.28
N SER A 79 11.77 27.88 34.81
CA SER A 79 12.79 26.83 34.69
C SER A 79 12.28 25.62 33.93
N ASP A 80 11.05 25.20 34.23
CA ASP A 80 10.49 23.94 33.75
C ASP A 80 9.68 24.17 32.47
N ARG A 81 9.59 23.12 31.65
CA ARG A 81 8.92 23.19 30.35
C ARG A 81 7.42 22.93 30.44
N ILE A 82 6.76 23.51 31.45
CA ILE A 82 5.32 23.40 31.71
C ILE A 82 4.52 24.62 31.21
N ASN A 83 5.19 25.52 30.49
CA ASN A 83 4.58 26.68 29.86
C ASN A 83 3.80 26.27 28.61
N SER A 84 2.78 27.03 28.26
CA SER A 84 1.92 26.74 27.12
C SER A 84 1.82 27.89 26.13
N CYS A 85 1.50 27.58 24.87
CA CYS A 85 1.26 28.57 23.83
C CYS A 85 0.15 28.11 22.90
N SER A 86 -0.65 29.03 22.36
CA SER A 86 -1.69 28.75 21.37
C SER A 86 -1.17 28.61 19.92
N CYS A 87 0.15 28.49 19.72
CA CYS A 87 0.71 28.37 18.37
C CYS A 87 0.74 26.91 17.87
N PRO A 88 0.52 26.69 16.56
CA PRO A 88 0.54 25.34 15.99
C PRO A 88 1.86 24.58 16.17
N ASP A 89 2.99 25.30 16.24
CA ASP A 89 4.29 24.68 16.52
C ASP A 89 4.31 24.03 17.90
N TYR A 90 3.80 24.71 18.93
CA TYR A 90 3.74 24.19 20.29
C TYR A 90 2.79 22.98 20.39
N ASP A 91 1.64 23.07 19.73
CA ASP A 91 0.61 22.01 19.72
C ASP A 91 1.14 20.65 19.25
N VAL A 92 2.05 20.68 18.29
CA VAL A 92 2.52 19.47 17.61
C VAL A 92 3.88 19.03 18.15
N ASN A 93 4.78 19.96 18.53
CA ASN A 93 6.18 19.61 18.73
C ASN A 93 6.50 18.74 19.97
N GLY A 94 5.67 18.83 21.02
CA GLY A 94 5.85 18.09 22.28
C GLY A 94 7.16 18.36 23.04
N LEU A 95 7.86 19.46 22.76
CA LEU A 95 9.11 19.87 23.43
C LEU A 95 8.88 20.69 24.70
N GLY A 96 7.63 21.10 24.95
CA GLY A 96 7.25 22.01 26.04
C GLY A 96 7.71 23.46 25.83
N THR A 97 8.13 23.83 24.61
CA THR A 97 8.47 25.21 24.26
C THR A 97 8.25 25.51 22.78
N CYS A 98 8.16 26.79 22.44
CA CYS A 98 8.08 27.32 21.09
C CYS A 98 8.80 28.67 21.01
N LYS A 99 9.01 29.20 19.79
CA LYS A 99 9.65 30.51 19.62
C LYS A 99 8.94 31.65 20.37
N HIS A 100 7.62 31.55 20.59
CA HIS A 100 6.86 32.57 21.32
C HIS A 100 7.10 32.48 22.83
N ILE A 101 7.11 31.27 23.42
CA ILE A 101 7.44 31.05 24.83
C ILE A 101 8.85 31.57 25.12
N GLU A 102 9.83 31.17 24.30
CA GLU A 102 11.21 31.64 24.45
C GLU A 102 11.32 33.16 24.33
N LYS A 103 10.52 33.79 23.45
CA LYS A 103 10.47 35.25 23.34
C LYS A 103 10.02 35.90 24.64
N VAL A 104 8.97 35.35 25.27
CA VAL A 104 8.45 35.87 26.55
C VAL A 104 9.49 35.70 27.65
N LEU A 105 10.10 34.53 27.78
CA LEU A 105 11.15 34.25 28.77
C LEU A 105 12.35 35.19 28.62
N LEU A 106 12.85 35.36 27.40
CA LEU A 106 13.93 36.32 27.09
C LEU A 106 13.54 37.77 27.41
N THR A 107 12.27 38.14 27.25
CA THR A 107 11.77 39.48 27.57
C THR A 107 11.70 39.70 29.08
N LEU A 108 11.20 38.72 29.83
CA LEU A 108 11.11 38.75 31.28
C LEU A 108 12.50 38.77 31.94
N GLN A 109 13.45 38.00 31.40
CA GLN A 109 14.84 37.97 31.88
C GLN A 109 15.53 39.33 31.75
N LYS A 110 15.20 40.12 30.70
CA LYS A 110 15.81 41.43 30.43
C LYS A 110 15.31 42.57 31.32
N LYS A 111 14.11 42.49 31.90
CA LYS A 111 13.53 43.58 32.70
C LYS A 111 14.24 43.78 34.05
N LYS A 112 14.38 42.72 34.87
CA LYS A 112 15.00 42.78 36.22
C LYS A 112 15.61 41.43 36.63
N LYS A 113 16.92 41.24 36.39
CA LYS A 113 17.62 39.95 36.53
C LYS A 113 17.58 39.33 37.95
N ARG A 114 17.69 40.16 39.00
CA ARG A 114 17.64 39.69 40.40
C ARG A 114 16.25 39.17 40.79
N GLN A 115 15.21 39.94 40.47
CA GLN A 115 13.81 39.56 40.75
C GLN A 115 13.36 38.35 39.91
N TYR A 116 13.83 38.24 38.66
CA TYR A 116 13.60 37.05 37.84
C TYR A 116 14.19 35.79 38.46
N ASN A 117 15.43 35.86 38.96
CA ASN A 117 16.07 34.70 39.60
C ASN A 117 15.38 34.29 40.92
N ALA A 118 14.89 35.26 41.70
CA ALA A 118 14.10 34.98 42.89
C ALA A 118 12.75 34.31 42.53
N ALA A 119 12.02 34.84 41.55
CA ALA A 119 10.78 34.25 41.06
C ALA A 119 10.99 32.85 40.46
N ARG A 120 12.14 32.61 39.80
CA ARG A 120 12.49 31.28 39.26
C ARG A 120 12.69 30.23 40.37
N LEU A 121 13.18 30.62 41.54
CA LEU A 121 13.39 29.71 42.66
C LEU A 121 12.08 29.44 43.43
N LEU A 122 11.30 30.49 43.69
CA LEU A 122 10.06 30.41 44.47
C LEU A 122 8.90 29.72 43.72
N GLY A 123 8.88 29.79 42.38
CA GLY A 123 7.80 29.22 41.58
C GLY A 123 6.49 30.03 41.67
N SER A 124 5.42 29.49 41.08
CA SER A 124 4.09 30.10 41.17
C SER A 124 3.47 29.85 42.55
N HIS A 125 2.80 30.86 43.12
CA HIS A 125 2.03 30.72 44.37
C HIS A 125 0.65 30.07 44.14
N LYS A 126 0.30 29.74 42.90
CA LYS A 126 -0.99 29.15 42.52
C LYS A 126 -0.87 27.66 42.22
N ALA A 127 -1.93 26.92 42.50
CA ALA A 127 -2.08 25.55 42.00
C ALA A 127 -2.39 25.61 40.50
N GLU A 128 -1.48 25.13 39.67
CA GLU A 128 -1.56 25.22 38.20
C GLU A 128 -1.98 23.87 37.63
N ILE A 129 -3.19 23.80 37.05
CA ILE A 129 -3.67 22.63 36.30
C ILE A 129 -3.37 22.85 34.81
N TYR A 130 -2.62 21.95 34.20
CA TYR A 130 -2.16 22.09 32.82
C TYR A 130 -2.05 20.74 32.12
N VAL A 131 -1.90 20.79 30.80
CA VAL A 131 -1.63 19.60 29.98
C VAL A 131 -0.12 19.47 29.82
N HIS A 132 0.45 18.36 30.30
CA HIS A 132 1.88 18.12 30.21
C HIS A 132 2.29 17.97 28.74
N PRO A 133 3.32 18.71 28.25
CA PRO A 133 3.59 18.77 26.80
C PRO A 133 4.18 17.49 26.19
N LEU A 134 4.83 16.65 27.01
CA LEU A 134 5.43 15.39 26.57
C LEU A 134 4.43 14.24 26.64
N ASP A 135 3.78 14.09 27.79
CA ASP A 135 2.91 12.93 28.07
C ASP A 135 1.48 13.14 27.59
N GLN A 136 1.12 14.38 27.23
CA GLN A 136 -0.25 14.79 26.88
C GLN A 136 -1.28 14.33 27.91
N GLN A 137 -0.93 14.40 29.19
CA GLN A 137 -1.82 14.12 30.31
C GLN A 137 -2.07 15.39 31.12
N ILE A 138 -3.23 15.45 31.76
CA ILE A 138 -3.54 16.56 32.66
C ILE A 138 -2.79 16.33 33.97
N GLN A 139 -2.01 17.33 34.37
CA GLN A 139 -1.24 17.33 35.59
C GLN A 139 -1.50 18.60 36.40
N ILE A 140 -1.17 18.53 37.69
CA ILE A 140 -1.20 19.66 38.61
C ILE A 140 0.21 19.96 39.14
N ALA A 141 0.61 21.23 39.07
CA ALA A 141 1.78 21.74 39.75
C ALA A 141 1.35 22.49 41.00
N TRP A 142 1.83 22.02 42.15
CA TRP A 142 1.54 22.61 43.46
C TRP A 142 2.53 23.76 43.75
N PRO A 143 2.09 24.79 44.53
CA PRO A 143 3.00 25.79 45.08
C PRO A 143 4.08 25.13 45.95
N GLN A 144 5.28 25.71 46.02
CA GLN A 144 6.38 25.19 46.85
C GLN A 144 6.18 25.39 48.37
N GLU A 145 5.13 26.09 48.79
CA GLU A 145 4.73 26.24 50.19
C GLU A 145 4.19 24.92 50.77
N LYS A 146 3.91 24.85 52.08
CA LYS A 146 3.40 23.63 52.73
C LYS A 146 2.08 23.15 52.10
N ILE A 147 2.19 22.21 51.15
CA ILE A 147 1.09 21.74 50.29
C ILE A 147 -0.12 21.26 51.10
N ARG A 148 0.11 20.62 52.26
CA ARG A 148 -0.94 20.02 53.10
C ARG A 148 -1.86 21.04 53.79
N ASP A 149 -1.41 22.28 53.93
CA ASP A 149 -2.14 23.34 54.63
C ASP A 149 -3.01 24.17 53.65
N LEU A 150 -2.86 23.96 52.35
CA LEU A 150 -3.59 24.69 51.31
C LEU A 150 -5.03 24.17 51.16
N GLU A 151 -5.99 25.09 51.18
CA GLU A 151 -7.40 24.79 50.92
C GLU A 151 -7.62 24.24 49.50
N SER A 152 -6.78 24.64 48.54
CA SER A 152 -6.76 24.11 47.17
C SER A 152 -6.32 22.64 47.09
N TYR A 153 -5.45 22.19 48.00
CA TYR A 153 -5.05 20.78 48.08
C TYR A 153 -6.19 19.89 48.56
N ARG A 154 -6.97 20.33 49.56
CA ARG A 154 -8.11 19.55 50.08
C ARG A 154 -9.20 19.31 49.04
N LEU A 155 -9.43 20.27 48.15
CA LEU A 155 -10.44 20.16 47.10
C LEU A 155 -9.99 19.26 45.93
N LEU A 156 -8.70 19.30 45.56
CA LEU A 156 -8.20 18.65 44.35
C LEU A 156 -7.50 17.29 44.60
N ARG A 157 -7.14 16.96 45.84
CA ARG A 157 -6.41 15.72 46.18
C ARG A 157 -7.10 14.43 45.74
N ASP A 158 -8.43 14.41 45.66
CA ASP A 158 -9.17 13.19 45.31
C ASP A 158 -9.13 12.91 43.80
N PHE A 159 -8.76 13.92 42.99
CA PHE A 159 -8.67 13.81 41.53
C PHE A 159 -7.26 13.56 41.02
N PHE A 160 -6.23 13.93 41.78
CA PHE A 160 -4.83 13.87 41.37
C PHE A 160 -4.02 12.94 42.27
N SER A 161 -3.19 12.09 41.65
CA SER A 161 -2.25 11.20 42.34
C SER A 161 -1.18 11.99 43.10
N ALA A 162 -0.43 11.31 43.97
CA ALA A 162 0.71 11.90 44.68
C ALA A 162 1.78 12.50 43.74
N ASN A 163 1.87 11.99 42.51
CA ASN A 163 2.79 12.47 41.47
C ASN A 163 2.18 13.57 40.58
N GLY A 164 0.97 14.04 40.89
CA GLY A 164 0.30 15.14 40.19
C GLY A 164 -0.45 14.73 38.91
N HIS A 165 -0.54 13.43 38.57
CA HIS A 165 -1.34 12.95 37.44
C HIS A 165 -2.82 12.82 37.80
N LEU A 166 -3.71 13.14 36.86
CA LEU A 166 -5.14 12.89 36.99
C LEU A 166 -5.43 11.38 37.10
N ILE A 167 -6.17 10.97 38.11
CA ILE A 167 -6.44 9.54 38.42
C ILE A 167 -7.53 8.96 37.51
N SER A 168 -8.58 9.74 37.26
CA SER A 168 -9.77 9.35 36.50
C SER A 168 -9.77 9.91 35.08
N GLU A 169 -10.68 9.40 34.21
CA GLU A 169 -10.79 9.87 32.83
C GLU A 169 -10.97 11.40 32.73
N PRO A 170 -10.18 12.10 31.88
CA PRO A 170 -10.25 13.55 31.73
C PRO A 170 -11.65 14.10 31.42
N LYS A 171 -12.42 13.40 30.58
CA LYS A 171 -13.76 13.84 30.14
C LYS A 171 -14.80 13.85 31.27
N THR A 172 -14.65 12.99 32.28
CA THR A 172 -15.56 12.92 33.43
C THR A 172 -15.06 13.77 34.58
N ALA A 173 -13.76 13.74 34.85
CA ALA A 173 -13.14 14.41 35.99
C ALA A 173 -13.11 15.94 35.87
N ILE A 174 -12.73 16.47 34.69
CA ILE A 174 -12.52 17.91 34.52
C ILE A 174 -13.81 18.72 34.66
N PRO A 175 -14.96 18.32 34.09
CA PRO A 175 -16.22 19.03 34.34
C PRO A 175 -16.61 19.06 35.82
N VAL A 176 -16.29 18.01 36.58
CA VAL A 176 -16.53 17.98 38.03
C VAL A 176 -15.60 18.96 38.75
N ILE A 177 -14.31 18.97 38.41
CA ILE A 177 -13.33 19.93 38.96
C ILE A 177 -13.76 21.37 38.66
N LEU A 178 -14.14 21.68 37.42
CA LEU A 178 -14.61 23.02 37.03
C LEU A 178 -15.82 23.45 37.85
N ARG A 179 -16.82 22.59 38.00
CA ARG A 179 -18.01 22.87 38.83
C ARG A 179 -17.68 23.07 40.31
N GLN A 180 -16.71 22.34 40.85
CA GLN A 180 -16.27 22.52 42.25
C GLN A 180 -15.52 23.83 42.45
N VAL A 181 -14.64 24.21 41.51
CA VAL A 181 -13.94 25.50 41.52
C VAL A 181 -14.91 26.66 41.35
N GLU A 182 -15.92 26.55 40.49
CA GLU A 182 -16.99 27.54 40.32
C GLU A 182 -17.91 27.69 41.53
N LYS A 183 -17.95 26.72 42.45
CA LYS A 183 -18.72 26.81 43.71
C LYS A 183 -17.88 27.29 44.90
N ALA A 184 -16.56 27.36 44.74
CA ALA A 184 -15.63 27.77 45.78
C ALA A 184 -15.67 29.29 46.07
N SER A 185 -15.08 29.69 47.21
CA SER A 185 -14.89 31.09 47.60
C SER A 185 -13.95 31.84 46.63
N GLU A 186 -14.06 33.17 46.59
CA GLU A 186 -13.28 34.02 45.66
C GLU A 186 -11.75 33.91 45.89
N ASN A 187 -11.34 33.75 47.15
CA ASN A 187 -9.94 33.50 47.52
C ASN A 187 -9.44 32.13 47.03
N LEU A 188 -10.28 31.09 47.08
CA LEU A 188 -9.90 29.76 46.61
C LEU A 188 -9.84 29.73 45.07
N ARG A 189 -10.76 30.40 44.38
CA ARG A 189 -10.72 30.55 42.91
C ARG A 189 -9.48 31.29 42.44
N SER A 190 -9.06 32.34 43.12
CA SER A 190 -7.85 33.09 42.73
C SER A 190 -6.55 32.30 42.96
N SER A 191 -6.58 31.30 43.84
CA SER A 191 -5.46 30.40 44.14
C SER A 191 -5.26 29.24 43.15
N ILE A 192 -6.27 28.93 42.32
CA ILE A 192 -6.24 27.86 41.32
C ILE A 192 -6.23 28.48 39.92
N ARG A 193 -5.31 28.02 39.06
CA ARG A 193 -5.27 28.43 37.65
C ARG A 193 -5.32 27.21 36.76
N ILE A 194 -6.32 27.19 35.87
CA ILE A 194 -6.52 26.12 34.91
C ILE A 194 -6.09 26.65 33.54
N SER A 195 -5.26 25.89 32.83
CA SER A 195 -4.86 26.25 31.47
C SER A 195 -6.06 26.24 30.52
N GLU A 196 -6.15 27.26 29.67
CA GLU A 196 -7.13 27.30 28.57
C GLU A 196 -6.97 26.06 27.66
N ARG A 197 -5.77 25.49 27.59
CA ARG A 197 -5.50 24.27 26.84
C ARG A 197 -6.16 23.02 27.39
N VAL A 198 -6.56 22.98 28.66
CA VAL A 198 -7.28 21.82 29.21
C VAL A 198 -8.60 21.62 28.47
N GLN A 199 -9.32 22.71 28.19
CA GLN A 199 -10.56 22.64 27.42
C GLN A 199 -10.29 22.20 25.98
N HIS A 200 -9.30 22.79 25.32
CA HIS A 200 -8.90 22.38 23.96
C HIS A 200 -8.45 20.92 23.91
N PHE A 201 -7.71 20.45 24.91
CA PHE A 201 -7.25 19.06 25.02
C PHE A 201 -8.42 18.08 25.14
N LEU A 202 -9.46 18.43 25.89
CA LEU A 202 -10.68 17.61 25.99
C LEU A 202 -11.46 17.57 24.68
N MET A 203 -11.49 18.67 23.92
CA MET A 203 -12.10 18.74 22.59
C MET A 203 -11.29 17.99 21.53
N ASP A 204 -9.96 18.04 21.62
CA ASP A 204 -9.02 17.42 20.70
C ASP A 204 -8.80 15.93 20.98
N PHE A 205 -9.35 15.39 22.07
CA PHE A 205 -9.25 13.98 22.41
C PHE A 205 -10.11 13.16 21.43
N HIS A 206 -9.50 12.82 20.30
CA HIS A 206 -10.04 11.94 19.27
C HIS A 206 -10.10 10.52 19.82
N ASP A 207 -11.17 10.26 20.56
CA ASP A 207 -11.46 8.93 21.02
C ASP A 207 -12.06 8.14 19.85
N PHE A 208 -11.17 7.50 19.09
CA PHE A 208 -11.56 6.58 18.03
C PHE A 208 -12.55 5.52 18.56
N THR A 209 -12.47 5.16 19.84
CA THR A 209 -13.42 4.26 20.50
C THR A 209 -14.82 4.89 20.57
N GLN A 210 -14.96 6.16 20.95
CA GLN A 210 -16.26 6.83 20.93
C GLN A 210 -16.83 6.94 19.52
N LYS A 211 -15.98 7.22 18.52
CA LYS A 211 -16.42 7.28 17.11
C LYS A 211 -16.86 5.91 16.60
N ASN A 212 -16.17 4.85 16.99
CA ASN A 212 -16.55 3.47 16.68
C ASN A 212 -17.85 3.08 17.39
N ASN A 213 -17.99 3.37 18.69
CA ASN A 213 -19.22 3.12 19.44
C ASN A 213 -20.41 3.86 18.82
N ALA A 214 -20.23 5.12 18.39
CA ALA A 214 -21.27 5.88 17.70
C ALA A 214 -21.67 5.26 16.36
N LYS A 215 -20.70 4.69 15.63
CA LYS A 215 -20.96 3.93 14.41
C LYS A 215 -21.75 2.66 14.71
N ASP A 216 -21.38 1.91 15.75
CA ASP A 216 -22.03 0.65 16.11
C ASP A 216 -23.46 0.89 16.59
N LEU A 217 -23.69 1.94 17.39
CA LEU A 217 -25.04 2.39 17.78
C LEU A 217 -25.88 2.78 16.57
N PHE A 218 -25.31 3.53 15.62
CA PHE A 218 -26.02 3.87 14.38
C PHE A 218 -26.37 2.63 13.55
N LEU A 219 -25.47 1.65 13.47
CA LEU A 219 -25.73 0.39 12.77
C LEU A 219 -26.84 -0.42 13.44
N ALA A 220 -26.95 -0.37 14.78
CA ALA A 220 -28.08 -0.95 15.51
C ALA A 220 -29.39 -0.20 15.20
N ASP A 221 -29.38 1.14 15.16
CA ASP A 221 -30.57 1.90 14.77
C ASP A 221 -30.99 1.63 13.31
N VAL A 222 -30.05 1.35 12.41
CA VAL A 222 -30.32 0.92 11.03
C VAL A 222 -30.97 -0.48 11.01
N SER A 223 -30.49 -1.43 11.82
CA SER A 223 -31.09 -2.77 11.87
C SER A 223 -32.49 -2.76 12.50
N GLU A 224 -32.77 -1.81 13.39
CA GLU A 224 -34.11 -1.52 13.93
C GLU A 224 -35.02 -0.75 12.95
N GLY A 225 -34.51 -0.36 11.77
CA GLY A 225 -35.28 0.32 10.74
C GLY A 225 -35.50 1.82 10.96
N LYS A 226 -34.84 2.44 11.95
CA LYS A 226 -34.95 3.89 12.22
C LYS A 226 -34.26 4.73 11.13
N TYR A 227 -33.22 4.18 10.50
CA TYR A 227 -32.46 4.81 9.42
C TYR A 227 -32.30 3.87 8.22
N SER A 228 -32.35 4.43 7.01
CA SER A 228 -32.02 3.71 5.78
C SER A 228 -30.62 4.05 5.29
N LEU A 229 -29.88 3.03 4.86
CA LEU A 229 -28.56 3.15 4.21
C LEU A 229 -28.66 3.40 2.69
N ASP A 230 -29.87 3.46 2.12
CA ASP A 230 -30.09 3.78 0.72
C ASP A 230 -30.09 5.32 0.54
N LEU A 231 -28.91 5.89 0.73
CA LEU A 231 -28.68 7.34 0.65
C LEU A 231 -28.59 7.86 -0.79
N THR A 232 -28.25 6.97 -1.72
CA THR A 232 -27.98 7.26 -3.13
C THR A 232 -29.09 6.72 -4.03
N LYS A 233 -29.28 7.34 -5.20
CA LYS A 233 -30.24 6.91 -6.23
C LYS A 233 -30.02 5.47 -6.70
N LEU A 234 -28.76 5.03 -6.68
CA LEU A 234 -28.34 3.69 -7.03
C LEU A 234 -27.80 3.00 -5.78
N PRO A 235 -28.04 1.69 -5.58
CA PRO A 235 -27.57 0.98 -4.41
C PRO A 235 -26.04 0.90 -4.38
N LEU A 236 -25.47 1.06 -3.18
CA LEU A 236 -24.05 0.85 -2.93
C LEU A 236 -23.78 -0.61 -2.62
N TYR A 237 -22.62 -1.10 -3.04
CA TYR A 237 -22.14 -2.42 -2.63
C TYR A 237 -21.80 -2.46 -1.13
N GLU A 238 -21.77 -3.65 -0.54
CA GLU A 238 -21.51 -3.84 0.88
C GLU A 238 -20.19 -3.21 1.34
N TYR A 239 -19.08 -3.50 0.65
CA TYR A 239 -17.80 -2.85 0.95
C TYR A 239 -17.87 -1.32 0.71
N GLN A 240 -18.60 -0.83 -0.28
CA GLN A 240 -18.75 0.62 -0.48
C GLN A 240 -19.52 1.26 0.68
N ARG A 241 -20.53 0.58 1.23
CA ARG A 241 -21.23 1.00 2.45
C ARG A 241 -20.26 1.06 3.63
N LEU A 242 -19.40 0.05 3.80
CA LEU A 242 -18.37 0.08 4.86
C LEU A 242 -17.42 1.27 4.72
N GLY A 243 -16.99 1.61 3.51
CA GLY A 243 -16.10 2.76 3.29
C GLY A 243 -16.81 4.11 3.43
N MET A 244 -18.08 4.19 3.03
CA MET A 244 -18.94 5.34 3.32
C MET A 244 -19.06 5.57 4.84
N LEU A 245 -19.35 4.51 5.61
CA LEU A 245 -19.47 4.58 7.07
C LEU A 245 -18.12 4.97 7.71
N HIS A 246 -17.02 4.39 7.25
CA HIS A 246 -15.68 4.75 7.72
C HIS A 246 -15.41 6.25 7.57
N LEU A 247 -15.64 6.80 6.37
CA LEU A 247 -15.47 8.23 6.11
C LEU A 247 -16.36 9.09 7.01
N ALA A 248 -17.66 8.78 7.07
CA ALA A 248 -18.63 9.60 7.80
C ALA A 248 -18.40 9.61 9.32
N PHE A 249 -18.14 8.46 9.94
CA PHE A 249 -17.98 8.35 11.40
C PHE A 249 -16.59 8.73 11.90
N MET A 250 -15.54 8.48 11.11
CA MET A 250 -14.21 8.97 11.47
C MET A 250 -14.07 10.48 11.28
N GLU A 251 -14.95 11.11 10.50
CA GLU A 251 -15.06 12.56 10.21
C GLU A 251 -13.88 13.12 9.42
N ARG A 252 -12.67 12.72 9.80
CA ARG A 252 -11.43 12.97 9.09
C ARG A 252 -10.76 11.62 8.85
N ALA A 253 -10.72 11.15 7.62
CA ALA A 253 -10.31 9.78 7.34
C ALA A 253 -9.59 9.64 5.99
N LEU A 254 -8.79 8.58 5.89
CA LEU A 254 -8.03 8.21 4.71
C LEU A 254 -8.64 6.94 4.10
N LEU A 255 -9.19 7.08 2.89
CA LEU A 255 -9.65 5.95 2.09
C LEU A 255 -8.58 5.62 1.03
N ALA A 256 -7.90 4.51 1.24
CA ALA A 256 -6.81 4.01 0.42
C ALA A 256 -7.16 2.72 -0.33
N ASP A 257 -8.44 2.52 -0.65
CA ASP A 257 -8.90 1.42 -1.49
C ASP A 257 -8.15 1.39 -2.84
N GLU A 258 -7.96 0.19 -3.38
CA GLU A 258 -7.39 -0.01 -4.70
C GLU A 258 -8.18 0.76 -5.78
N MET A 259 -7.49 1.07 -6.88
CA MET A 259 -8.05 1.77 -8.01
C MET A 259 -9.19 0.98 -8.67
N GLY A 260 -10.35 1.61 -8.85
CA GLY A 260 -11.52 0.99 -9.48
C GLY A 260 -12.61 0.53 -8.50
N LEU A 261 -12.35 0.51 -7.19
CA LEU A 261 -13.32 0.12 -6.16
C LEU A 261 -14.41 1.19 -5.86
N GLY A 262 -14.38 2.33 -6.54
CA GLY A 262 -15.41 3.37 -6.41
C GLY A 262 -15.22 4.33 -5.23
N LYS A 263 -14.00 4.77 -4.94
CA LYS A 263 -13.71 5.77 -3.88
C LYS A 263 -14.57 7.05 -3.99
N THR A 264 -14.80 7.53 -5.22
CA THR A 264 -15.63 8.70 -5.49
C THR A 264 -17.06 8.53 -4.99
N VAL A 265 -17.71 7.39 -5.30
CA VAL A 265 -19.09 7.14 -4.85
C VAL A 265 -19.16 6.99 -3.34
N GLN A 266 -18.17 6.32 -2.72
CA GLN A 266 -18.10 6.19 -1.26
C GLN A 266 -18.01 7.55 -0.56
N ALA A 267 -17.19 8.46 -1.10
CA ALA A 267 -17.04 9.82 -0.56
C ALA A 267 -18.29 10.69 -0.76
N ILE A 268 -18.95 10.58 -1.93
CA ILE A 268 -20.23 11.27 -2.20
C ILE A 268 -21.31 10.79 -1.24
N ALA A 269 -21.44 9.48 -1.04
CA ALA A 269 -22.40 8.90 -0.10
C ALA A 269 -22.08 9.28 1.36
N ALA A 270 -20.80 9.35 1.74
CA ALA A 270 -20.39 9.77 3.08
C ALA A 270 -20.71 11.25 3.34
N ALA A 271 -20.56 12.11 2.33
CA ALA A 271 -20.97 13.51 2.42
C ALA A 271 -22.48 13.64 2.63
N GLU A 272 -23.29 12.84 1.93
CA GLU A 272 -24.74 12.80 2.14
C GLU A 272 -25.12 12.28 3.53
N LEU A 273 -24.42 11.26 4.04
CA LEU A 273 -24.62 10.77 5.39
C LEU A 273 -24.31 11.85 6.43
N LEU A 274 -23.19 12.56 6.28
CA LEU A 274 -22.84 13.70 7.14
C LEU A 274 -23.87 14.83 7.04
N ARG A 275 -24.47 15.06 5.87
CA ARG A 275 -25.53 16.07 5.71
C ARG A 275 -26.74 15.72 6.58
N ARG A 276 -27.16 14.45 6.58
CA ARG A 276 -28.30 13.97 7.37
C ARG A 276 -28.01 13.93 8.87
N LEU A 277 -26.82 13.47 9.27
CA LEU A 277 -26.45 13.30 10.68
C LEU A 277 -25.95 14.58 11.36
N LYS A 278 -25.22 15.43 10.62
CA LYS A 278 -24.47 16.58 11.16
C LYS A 278 -24.83 17.91 10.51
N GLY A 279 -25.71 17.92 9.49
CA GLY A 279 -26.20 19.15 8.88
C GLY A 279 -25.18 19.92 8.04
N ILE A 280 -24.15 19.25 7.51
CA ILE A 280 -23.16 19.91 6.62
C ILE A 280 -23.86 20.49 5.37
N ARG A 281 -23.37 21.60 4.83
CA ARG A 281 -23.99 22.28 3.68
C ARG A 281 -23.02 22.54 2.54
N LYS A 282 -21.73 22.70 2.82
CA LYS A 282 -20.73 23.08 1.81
C LYS A 282 -19.58 22.08 1.78
N VAL A 283 -19.43 21.42 0.64
CA VAL A 283 -18.38 20.43 0.39
C VAL A 283 -17.44 20.93 -0.68
N LEU A 284 -16.15 21.04 -0.35
CA LEU A 284 -15.10 21.37 -1.31
C LEU A 284 -14.37 20.10 -1.74
N VAL A 285 -14.47 19.75 -3.02
CA VAL A 285 -13.67 18.68 -3.62
C VAL A 285 -12.48 19.27 -4.35
N VAL A 286 -11.28 18.85 -3.95
CA VAL A 286 -10.01 19.19 -4.58
C VAL A 286 -9.51 17.97 -5.34
N THR A 287 -9.49 18.07 -6.68
CA THR A 287 -9.19 16.94 -7.56
C THR A 287 -8.30 17.40 -8.74
N PRO A 288 -7.53 16.52 -9.41
CA PRO A 288 -6.85 16.90 -10.64
C PRO A 288 -7.79 17.51 -11.69
N THR A 289 -7.27 18.39 -12.55
CA THR A 289 -8.08 19.09 -13.57
C THR A 289 -8.85 18.13 -14.49
N SER A 290 -8.30 16.95 -14.78
CA SER A 290 -8.96 15.93 -15.61
C SER A 290 -10.21 15.31 -14.94
N LEU A 291 -10.29 15.33 -13.61
CA LEU A 291 -11.28 14.60 -12.84
C LEU A 291 -12.51 15.40 -12.44
N LYS A 292 -12.46 16.73 -12.53
CA LYS A 292 -13.58 17.59 -12.13
C LYS A 292 -14.89 17.23 -12.84
N ALA A 293 -14.82 16.93 -14.13
CA ALA A 293 -16.00 16.56 -14.92
C ALA A 293 -16.60 15.21 -14.50
N GLU A 294 -15.74 14.24 -14.19
CA GLU A 294 -16.18 12.94 -13.69
C GLU A 294 -16.86 13.10 -12.33
N TRP A 295 -16.32 13.93 -11.44
CA TRP A 295 -16.98 14.22 -10.16
C TRP A 295 -18.38 14.81 -10.33
N GLU A 296 -18.56 15.78 -11.23
CA GLU A 296 -19.88 16.35 -11.57
C GLU A 296 -20.86 15.27 -12.07
N GLU A 297 -20.42 14.40 -12.98
CA GLU A 297 -21.22 13.30 -13.51
C GLU A 297 -21.62 12.31 -12.40
N GLN A 298 -20.68 11.90 -11.56
CA GLN A 298 -20.91 10.98 -10.44
C GLN A 298 -21.85 11.58 -9.38
N ILE A 299 -21.69 12.87 -9.07
CA ILE A 299 -22.61 13.57 -8.14
C ILE A 299 -24.02 13.53 -8.70
N THR A 300 -24.22 13.92 -9.96
CA THR A 300 -25.54 13.95 -10.62
C THR A 300 -26.19 12.56 -10.70
N LYS A 301 -25.37 11.53 -10.97
CA LYS A 301 -25.80 10.14 -11.09
C LYS A 301 -26.26 9.54 -9.76
N PHE A 302 -25.51 9.76 -8.68
CA PHE A 302 -25.79 9.13 -7.39
C PHE A 302 -26.69 9.96 -6.49
N ILE A 303 -26.66 11.30 -6.59
CA ILE A 303 -27.43 12.20 -5.74
C ILE A 303 -27.99 13.38 -6.58
N SER A 304 -29.01 14.09 -6.10
CA SER A 304 -29.61 15.26 -6.80
C SER A 304 -29.13 16.61 -6.27
N HIS A 305 -27.92 16.68 -5.67
CA HIS A 305 -27.39 17.94 -5.14
C HIS A 305 -26.73 18.81 -6.21
N SER A 306 -26.70 20.13 -5.96
CA SER A 306 -25.98 21.07 -6.82
C SER A 306 -24.46 20.86 -6.75
N SER A 307 -23.82 20.90 -7.91
CA SER A 307 -22.37 20.89 -8.05
C SER A 307 -21.91 22.05 -8.91
N LEU A 308 -20.90 22.77 -8.45
CA LEU A 308 -20.33 23.91 -9.15
C LEU A 308 -18.88 23.64 -9.56
N LEU A 309 -18.63 23.70 -10.86
CA LEU A 309 -17.31 23.56 -11.44
C LEU A 309 -16.56 24.89 -11.43
N ILE A 310 -15.43 24.95 -10.71
CA ILE A 310 -14.65 26.18 -10.60
C ILE A 310 -13.69 26.32 -11.78
N TYR A 311 -13.89 27.33 -12.61
CA TYR A 311 -13.09 27.63 -13.81
C TYR A 311 -12.95 29.12 -14.07
N GLY A 312 -12.01 29.44 -14.96
CA GLY A 312 -11.85 30.79 -15.48
C GLY A 312 -10.77 31.60 -14.79
N ASN A 313 -10.73 32.88 -15.13
CA ASN A 313 -9.81 33.84 -14.53
C ASN A 313 -10.20 34.14 -13.07
N ARG A 314 -9.39 34.92 -12.36
CA ARG A 314 -9.62 35.19 -10.92
C ARG A 314 -10.99 35.84 -10.65
N ALA A 315 -11.43 36.77 -11.49
CA ALA A 315 -12.71 37.45 -11.30
C ALA A 315 -13.91 36.51 -11.49
N GLU A 316 -13.83 35.60 -12.47
CA GLU A 316 -14.84 34.55 -12.68
C GLU A 316 -14.89 33.58 -11.51
N ARG A 317 -13.73 33.14 -10.99
CA ARG A 317 -13.67 32.23 -9.84
C ARG A 317 -14.21 32.87 -8.56
N LEU A 318 -13.92 34.15 -8.31
CA LEU A 318 -14.48 34.86 -7.15
C LEU A 318 -16.01 34.93 -7.20
N ARG A 319 -16.60 35.14 -8.39
CA ARG A 319 -18.07 35.09 -8.57
C ARG A 319 -18.61 33.68 -8.30
N GLN A 320 -17.92 32.64 -8.76
CA GLN A 320 -18.31 31.25 -8.50
C GLN A 320 -18.22 30.89 -7.01
N TYR A 321 -17.21 31.37 -6.28
CA TYR A 321 -17.09 31.12 -4.83
C TYR A 321 -18.23 31.74 -4.01
N GLN A 322 -18.91 32.76 -4.54
CA GLN A 322 -20.06 33.40 -3.89
C GLN A 322 -21.40 32.72 -4.22
N GLN A 323 -21.44 31.86 -5.26
CA GLN A 323 -22.65 31.12 -5.60
C GLN A 323 -22.90 30.04 -4.56
N ASP A 324 -24.18 29.84 -4.20
CA ASP A 324 -24.57 28.79 -3.26
C ASP A 324 -24.67 27.44 -3.99
N SER A 325 -23.88 26.47 -3.53
CA SER A 325 -23.82 25.12 -4.09
C SER A 325 -23.45 24.15 -2.98
N PHE A 326 -23.96 22.92 -3.03
CA PHE A 326 -23.58 21.91 -2.05
C PHE A 326 -22.16 21.38 -2.31
N PHE A 327 -21.83 21.08 -3.58
CA PHE A 327 -20.48 20.70 -3.98
C PHE A 327 -19.76 21.82 -4.75
N TYR A 328 -18.49 22.06 -4.42
CA TYR A 328 -17.56 22.94 -5.15
C TYR A 328 -16.38 22.12 -5.66
N LEU A 329 -16.11 22.16 -6.97
CA LEU A 329 -15.11 21.31 -7.62
C LEU A 329 -13.90 22.16 -8.08
N ALA A 330 -12.82 22.14 -7.31
CA ALA A 330 -11.58 22.89 -7.54
C ALA A 330 -10.40 21.97 -7.90
N ASN A 331 -9.35 22.50 -8.53
CA ASN A 331 -8.08 21.78 -8.69
C ASN A 331 -7.01 22.29 -7.72
N TYR A 332 -5.98 21.48 -7.53
CA TYR A 332 -4.87 21.76 -6.63
C TYR A 332 -4.20 23.11 -6.93
N GLU A 333 -4.01 23.46 -8.20
CA GLU A 333 -3.33 24.70 -8.61
C GLU A 333 -4.16 25.96 -8.33
N GLN A 334 -5.49 25.88 -8.45
CA GLN A 334 -6.41 26.96 -8.08
C GLN A 334 -6.43 27.17 -6.58
N VAL A 335 -6.51 26.08 -5.81
CA VAL A 335 -6.55 26.14 -4.34
C VAL A 335 -5.28 26.79 -3.78
N VAL A 336 -4.10 26.48 -4.34
CA VAL A 336 -2.85 27.14 -3.92
C VAL A 336 -2.92 28.66 -4.03
N LYS A 337 -3.58 29.18 -5.07
CA LYS A 337 -3.68 30.62 -5.33
C LYS A 337 -4.81 31.29 -4.54
N ASP A 338 -5.93 30.60 -4.37
CA ASP A 338 -7.18 31.18 -3.89
C ASP A 338 -7.60 30.67 -2.49
N HIS A 339 -6.73 29.95 -1.75
CA HIS A 339 -7.08 29.35 -0.45
C HIS A 339 -7.74 30.30 0.55
N GLU A 340 -7.27 31.55 0.65
CA GLU A 340 -7.85 32.57 1.55
C GLU A 340 -9.28 32.93 1.13
N ASP A 341 -9.51 33.11 -0.17
CA ASP A 341 -10.82 33.43 -0.73
C ASP A 341 -11.79 32.26 -0.57
N ILE A 342 -11.32 31.02 -0.75
CA ILE A 342 -12.10 29.80 -0.52
C ILE A 342 -12.55 29.71 0.94
N LEU A 343 -11.66 29.93 1.90
CA LEU A 343 -12.02 29.90 3.32
C LEU A 343 -12.99 31.01 3.69
N ARG A 344 -12.80 32.21 3.14
CA ARG A 344 -13.61 33.38 3.46
C ARG A 344 -15.01 33.34 2.83
N LEU A 345 -15.10 32.96 1.56
CA LEU A 345 -16.34 33.04 0.78
C LEU A 345 -17.14 31.74 0.83
N ILE A 346 -16.46 30.59 0.68
CA ILE A 346 -17.12 29.29 0.74
C ILE A 346 -17.27 28.88 2.20
N GLY A 347 -16.17 28.82 2.96
CA GLY A 347 -16.16 28.29 4.33
C GLY A 347 -16.64 26.83 4.39
N PRO A 348 -15.91 25.87 3.75
CA PRO A 348 -16.40 24.51 3.57
C PRO A 348 -16.45 23.71 4.88
N ASP A 349 -17.56 23.01 5.11
CA ASP A 349 -17.76 22.11 6.25
C ASP A 349 -16.99 20.79 6.07
N LEU A 350 -16.87 20.33 4.82
CA LEU A 350 -16.15 19.12 4.44
C LEU A 350 -15.20 19.43 3.28
N ILE A 351 -13.94 18.98 3.41
CA ILE A 351 -12.97 19.00 2.32
C ILE A 351 -12.66 17.58 1.88
N ILE A 352 -12.77 17.30 0.59
CA ILE A 352 -12.41 16.01 -0.02
C ILE A 352 -11.19 16.23 -0.91
N LEU A 353 -10.08 15.57 -0.58
CA LEU A 353 -8.88 15.55 -1.40
C LEU A 353 -8.83 14.25 -2.19
N ASP A 354 -8.99 14.34 -3.50
CA ASP A 354 -8.91 13.20 -4.40
C ASP A 354 -7.53 13.11 -5.08
N GLU A 355 -7.07 11.89 -5.36
CA GLU A 355 -5.72 11.61 -5.86
C GLU A 355 -4.64 12.31 -5.00
N ALA A 356 -4.70 12.07 -3.70
CA ALA A 356 -3.87 12.73 -2.69
C ALA A 356 -2.36 12.41 -2.79
N GLN A 357 -1.93 11.61 -3.78
CA GLN A 357 -0.52 11.52 -4.14
C GLN A 357 0.09 12.90 -4.51
N ARG A 358 -0.74 13.86 -4.91
CA ARG A 358 -0.32 15.25 -5.17
C ARG A 358 0.24 15.98 -3.94
N ILE A 359 -0.06 15.52 -2.72
CA ILE A 359 0.39 16.15 -1.45
C ILE A 359 1.44 15.34 -0.68
N LYS A 360 2.00 14.29 -1.28
CA LYS A 360 3.02 13.42 -0.65
C LYS A 360 4.23 14.18 -0.13
N ASN A 361 4.74 15.11 -0.94
CA ASN A 361 5.89 15.91 -0.52
C ASN A 361 5.45 17.11 0.33
N TRP A 362 5.69 17.01 1.64
CA TRP A 362 5.37 18.04 2.64
C TRP A 362 6.03 19.40 2.36
N ARG A 363 7.16 19.45 1.63
CA ARG A 363 7.89 20.68 1.31
C ARG A 363 7.23 21.48 0.20
N THR A 364 6.30 20.89 -0.54
CA THR A 364 5.67 21.56 -1.67
C THR A 364 4.78 22.71 -1.19
N LYS A 365 4.71 23.77 -2.00
CA LYS A 365 3.78 24.88 -1.76
C LYS A 365 2.33 24.38 -1.71
N THR A 366 2.00 23.37 -2.52
CA THR A 366 0.69 22.71 -2.54
C THR A 366 0.34 22.07 -1.21
N ALA A 367 1.19 21.18 -0.68
CA ALA A 367 0.95 20.54 0.62
C ALA A 367 0.87 21.58 1.76
N THR A 368 1.76 22.57 1.75
CA THR A 368 1.77 23.64 2.77
C THR A 368 0.51 24.49 2.73
N THR A 369 -0.02 24.80 1.54
CA THR A 369 -1.20 25.65 1.39
C THR A 369 -2.49 24.89 1.71
N LEU A 370 -2.59 23.63 1.29
CA LEU A 370 -3.74 22.77 1.64
C LEU A 370 -3.86 22.55 3.15
N LYS A 371 -2.74 22.42 3.86
CA LYS A 371 -2.73 22.34 5.33
C LYS A 371 -3.26 23.60 6.03
N LYS A 372 -3.35 24.73 5.33
CA LYS A 372 -4.02 25.94 5.85
C LYS A 372 -5.53 25.92 5.68
N LEU A 373 -6.07 25.03 4.83
CA LEU A 373 -7.51 24.85 4.73
C LEU A 373 -7.99 24.07 5.94
N VAL A 374 -8.58 24.77 6.89
CA VAL A 374 -9.16 24.18 8.10
C VAL A 374 -10.66 23.96 7.86
N SER A 375 -11.10 22.74 8.14
CA SER A 375 -12.50 22.32 8.02
C SER A 375 -12.75 21.23 9.06
N PRO A 376 -13.94 21.12 9.68
CA PRO A 376 -14.23 20.08 10.66
C PRO A 376 -14.05 18.68 10.08
N TYR A 377 -14.60 18.44 8.88
CA TYR A 377 -14.57 17.14 8.21
C TYR A 377 -13.55 17.15 7.05
N ALA A 378 -12.82 16.05 6.87
CA ALA A 378 -11.80 15.96 5.82
C ALA A 378 -11.61 14.52 5.30
N PHE A 379 -11.90 14.28 4.03
CA PHE A 379 -11.69 12.97 3.41
C PHE A 379 -10.48 13.03 2.49
N VAL A 380 -9.57 12.07 2.64
CA VAL A 380 -8.45 11.92 1.73
C VAL A 380 -8.60 10.61 0.98
N LEU A 381 -8.63 10.68 -0.35
CA LEU A 381 -8.80 9.55 -1.24
C LEU A 381 -7.50 9.32 -2.03
N THR A 382 -6.98 8.11 -2.00
CA THR A 382 -5.78 7.73 -2.75
C THR A 382 -5.86 6.27 -3.19
N GLY A 383 -5.36 5.94 -4.37
CA GLY A 383 -5.18 4.54 -4.80
C GLY A 383 -3.85 3.94 -4.34
N THR A 384 -2.88 4.80 -4.01
CA THR A 384 -1.49 4.41 -3.73
C THR A 384 -0.96 5.28 -2.58
N PRO A 385 -1.36 5.00 -1.33
CA PRO A 385 -0.96 5.84 -0.18
C PRO A 385 0.57 5.90 0.00
N LEU A 386 1.31 4.85 -0.38
CA LEU A 386 2.78 4.79 -0.33
C LEU A 386 3.34 4.45 -1.72
N GLU A 387 3.98 5.42 -2.38
CA GLU A 387 4.65 5.15 -3.67
C GLU A 387 6.16 4.98 -3.49
N ASN A 388 6.79 5.80 -2.65
CA ASN A 388 8.25 5.82 -2.56
C ASN A 388 8.77 5.62 -1.14
N ARG A 389 8.22 6.35 -0.15
CA ARG A 389 8.74 6.37 1.23
C ARG A 389 7.59 6.54 2.23
N ILE A 390 7.81 6.12 3.48
CA ILE A 390 6.83 6.36 4.57
C ILE A 390 6.57 7.85 4.82
N ASP A 391 7.47 8.74 4.39
CA ASP A 391 7.28 10.20 4.43
C ASP A 391 6.02 10.67 3.67
N ASP A 392 5.63 9.91 2.64
CA ASP A 392 4.45 10.18 1.81
C ASP A 392 3.17 10.13 2.67
N ILE A 393 3.10 9.12 3.56
CA ILE A 393 2.00 8.94 4.51
C ILE A 393 2.03 10.04 5.58
N TYR A 394 3.21 10.39 6.09
CA TYR A 394 3.33 11.47 7.09
C TYR A 394 2.71 12.77 6.58
N SER A 395 2.96 13.17 5.33
CA SER A 395 2.40 14.42 4.80
C SER A 395 0.87 14.40 4.72
N ILE A 396 0.30 13.25 4.34
CA ILE A 396 -1.15 13.04 4.25
C ILE A 396 -1.79 13.03 5.65
N VAL A 397 -1.21 12.27 6.58
CA VAL A 397 -1.72 12.18 7.95
C VAL A 397 -1.57 13.50 8.68
N GLN A 398 -0.50 14.26 8.43
CA GLN A 398 -0.36 15.60 9.01
C GLN A 398 -1.51 16.54 8.60
N TYR A 399 -2.13 16.34 7.42
CA TYR A 399 -3.31 17.10 7.03
C TYR A 399 -4.57 16.64 7.80
N LEU A 400 -4.75 15.33 7.98
CA LEU A 400 -5.88 14.76 8.72
C LEU A 400 -5.75 15.02 10.22
N TYR A 401 -4.69 14.52 10.86
CA TYR A 401 -4.43 14.57 12.29
C TYR A 401 -2.96 14.99 12.55
N PRO A 402 -2.67 16.30 12.64
CA PRO A 402 -1.31 16.81 12.85
C PRO A 402 -0.60 16.25 14.10
N LYS A 403 -1.36 15.91 15.14
CA LYS A 403 -0.85 15.40 16.41
C LYS A 403 -0.51 13.90 16.40
N LEU A 404 -1.05 13.13 15.43
CA LEU A 404 -0.93 11.66 15.44
C LEU A 404 0.53 11.17 15.34
N PHE A 405 1.34 11.86 14.54
CA PHE A 405 2.79 11.58 14.39
C PHE A 405 3.70 12.68 14.96
N GLY A 406 3.10 13.76 15.46
CA GLY A 406 3.87 14.93 15.89
C GLY A 406 4.67 15.57 14.75
N PRO A 407 5.78 16.26 15.06
CA PRO A 407 6.58 16.95 14.07
C PRO A 407 7.48 15.96 13.31
N LEU A 408 7.84 16.33 12.08
CA LEU A 408 8.64 15.47 11.20
C LEU A 408 9.94 14.97 11.84
N PHE A 409 10.61 15.77 12.68
CA PHE A 409 11.85 15.32 13.33
C PHE A 409 11.61 14.15 14.31
N ARG A 410 10.45 14.10 15.00
CA ARG A 410 10.09 12.97 15.86
C ARG A 410 9.71 11.76 15.05
N PHE A 411 8.84 11.95 14.06
CA PHE A 411 8.50 10.90 13.10
C PHE A 411 9.77 10.26 12.51
N ASN A 412 10.74 11.09 12.11
CA ASN A 412 11.98 10.59 11.54
C ASN A 412 12.80 9.76 12.54
N ARG A 413 12.92 10.20 13.80
CA ARG A 413 13.67 9.43 14.82
C ARG A 413 12.96 8.13 15.23
N GLU A 414 11.63 8.13 15.17
CA GLU A 414 10.80 7.01 15.59
C GLU A 414 10.77 5.90 14.53
N PHE A 415 10.66 6.26 13.25
CA PHE A 415 10.48 5.30 12.16
C PHE A 415 11.69 5.11 11.25
N TYR A 416 12.74 5.93 11.38
CA TYR A 416 14.00 5.73 10.66
C TYR A 416 15.16 5.39 11.59
N GLU A 417 16.03 4.54 11.08
CA GLU A 417 17.41 4.42 11.53
C GLU A 417 18.31 5.31 10.67
N LEU A 418 19.14 6.15 11.29
CA LEU A 418 19.99 7.12 10.62
C LEU A 418 21.47 6.72 10.75
N ASP A 419 22.26 6.97 9.71
CA ASP A 419 23.72 6.85 9.75
C ASP A 419 24.37 7.99 10.56
N ALA A 420 25.69 7.90 10.77
CA ALA A 420 26.48 8.93 11.44
C ALA A 420 26.38 10.33 10.79
N TYR A 421 25.97 10.39 9.52
CA TYR A 421 25.77 11.62 8.74
C TYR A 421 24.30 12.06 8.68
N GLY A 422 23.40 11.38 9.39
CA GLY A 422 21.97 11.68 9.45
C GLY A 422 21.16 11.27 8.21
N LYS A 423 21.67 10.31 7.42
CA LYS A 423 20.95 9.73 6.29
C LYS A 423 20.20 8.47 6.71
N PRO A 424 18.97 8.28 6.22
CA PRO A 424 18.16 7.12 6.57
C PRO A 424 18.69 5.83 5.92
N ILE A 425 18.88 4.79 6.74
CA ILE A 425 19.41 3.47 6.33
C ILE A 425 18.29 2.42 6.32
N LYS A 426 17.48 2.40 7.38
CA LYS A 426 16.41 1.41 7.58
C LYS A 426 15.15 2.06 8.13
N TYR A 427 14.03 1.39 7.91
CA TYR A 427 12.81 1.61 8.66
C TYR A 427 12.81 0.74 9.91
N LYS A 428 12.27 1.29 11.00
CA LYS A 428 12.05 0.60 12.27
C LYS A 428 10.65 0.92 12.81
N ASN A 429 10.17 0.14 13.78
CA ASN A 429 8.89 0.36 14.45
C ASN A 429 7.69 0.44 13.49
N LEU A 430 7.71 -0.30 12.38
CA LEU A 430 6.62 -0.25 11.40
C LEU A 430 5.29 -0.76 12.00
N HIS A 431 5.32 -1.72 12.92
CA HIS A 431 4.12 -2.15 13.65
C HIS A 431 3.40 -0.99 14.38
N LEU A 432 4.14 -0.07 15.02
CA LEU A 432 3.58 1.14 15.65
C LEU A 432 2.98 2.08 14.62
N LEU A 433 3.61 2.19 13.44
CA LEU A 433 3.08 2.98 12.33
C LEU A 433 1.70 2.44 11.93
N HIS A 434 1.58 1.13 11.71
CA HIS A 434 0.31 0.49 11.39
C HIS A 434 -0.75 0.66 12.49
N GLN A 435 -0.37 0.44 13.75
CA GLN A 435 -1.29 0.57 14.88
C GLN A 435 -1.88 1.98 14.97
N ARG A 436 -1.06 3.02 14.74
CA ARG A 436 -1.52 4.42 14.73
C ARG A 436 -2.38 4.76 13.49
N LEU A 437 -2.11 4.13 12.35
CA LEU A 437 -2.86 4.36 11.11
C LEU A 437 -4.20 3.63 11.06
N LYS A 438 -4.30 2.44 11.67
CA LYS A 438 -5.46 1.54 11.59
C LYS A 438 -6.82 2.22 11.82
N PRO A 439 -6.99 3.13 12.80
CA PRO A 439 -8.29 3.77 13.01
C PRO A 439 -8.70 4.75 11.90
N ILE A 440 -7.73 5.37 11.22
CA ILE A 440 -7.97 6.43 10.23
C ILE A 440 -7.93 5.94 8.79
N LEU A 441 -7.21 4.84 8.54
CA LEU A 441 -6.94 4.27 7.23
C LEU A 441 -7.86 3.09 6.96
N LEU A 442 -8.60 3.16 5.86
CA LEU A 442 -9.26 1.99 5.27
C LEU A 442 -8.61 1.67 3.92
N ARG A 443 -8.00 0.49 3.80
CA ARG A 443 -7.40 -0.03 2.55
C ARG A 443 -7.98 -1.41 2.28
N ARG A 444 -8.39 -1.64 1.04
CA ARG A 444 -8.88 -2.93 0.53
C ARG A 444 -8.38 -3.14 -0.89
N LEU A 445 -8.06 -4.37 -1.22
CA LEU A 445 -7.65 -4.81 -2.54
C LEU A 445 -8.83 -5.43 -3.28
N LYS A 446 -8.76 -5.46 -4.61
CA LYS A 446 -9.78 -6.11 -5.46
C LYS A 446 -9.99 -7.58 -5.08
N LYS A 447 -8.90 -8.28 -4.73
CA LYS A 447 -8.93 -9.68 -4.27
C LYS A 447 -9.72 -9.87 -2.97
N ASP A 448 -9.76 -8.86 -2.09
CA ASP A 448 -10.42 -8.94 -0.78
C ASP A 448 -11.94 -8.71 -0.90
N VAL A 449 -12.38 -8.10 -2.01
CA VAL A 449 -13.72 -7.54 -2.15
C VAL A 449 -14.53 -8.23 -3.25
N GLU A 450 -13.90 -8.71 -4.32
CA GLU A 450 -14.60 -9.07 -5.55
C GLU A 450 -14.30 -10.49 -6.01
N ARG A 451 -15.29 -11.38 -5.82
CA ARG A 451 -15.40 -12.66 -6.55
C ARG A 451 -15.86 -12.48 -8.01
N GLU A 452 -16.25 -11.25 -8.41
CA GLU A 452 -17.01 -10.96 -9.65
C GLU A 452 -16.28 -10.05 -10.67
N LEU A 453 -15.03 -9.66 -10.44
CA LEU A 453 -14.30 -8.95 -11.50
C LEU A 453 -14.02 -9.90 -12.67
N PRO A 454 -14.21 -9.45 -13.92
CA PRO A 454 -13.81 -10.26 -15.07
C PRO A 454 -12.30 -10.49 -14.99
N SER A 455 -11.88 -11.68 -15.43
CA SER A 455 -10.46 -12.04 -15.44
C SER A 455 -9.67 -11.00 -16.25
N ARG A 456 -8.42 -10.79 -15.82
CA ARG A 456 -7.45 -9.95 -16.52
C ARG A 456 -6.39 -10.86 -17.10
N THR A 457 -6.18 -10.80 -18.41
CA THR A 457 -5.00 -11.41 -19.05
C THR A 457 -3.95 -10.33 -19.26
N LEU A 458 -2.70 -10.63 -18.90
CA LEU A 458 -1.57 -9.74 -19.11
C LEU A 458 -0.60 -10.43 -20.07
N ASN A 459 -0.52 -9.91 -21.28
CA ASN A 459 0.35 -10.39 -22.35
C ASN A 459 1.46 -9.37 -22.58
N THR A 460 2.70 -9.82 -22.54
CA THR A 460 3.86 -8.98 -22.83
C THR A 460 4.46 -9.45 -24.14
N HIS A 461 4.41 -8.60 -25.17
CA HIS A 461 5.01 -8.85 -26.48
C HIS A 461 6.40 -8.24 -26.50
N PHE A 462 7.36 -9.08 -26.84
CA PHE A 462 8.75 -8.69 -26.96
C PHE A 462 9.05 -8.38 -28.43
N VAL A 463 9.51 -7.15 -28.69
CA VAL A 463 9.71 -6.63 -30.04
C VAL A 463 11.20 -6.36 -30.25
N PRO A 464 11.87 -7.00 -31.23
CA PRO A 464 13.26 -6.71 -31.53
C PRO A 464 13.43 -5.30 -32.14
N MET A 465 14.50 -4.61 -31.76
CA MET A 465 14.84 -3.32 -32.38
C MET A 465 15.40 -3.53 -33.79
N SER A 466 15.17 -2.55 -34.67
CA SER A 466 15.84 -2.53 -35.98
C SER A 466 17.34 -2.30 -35.82
N SER A 467 18.13 -2.64 -36.84
CA SER A 467 19.59 -2.45 -36.83
C SER A 467 19.98 -0.98 -36.57
N GLU A 468 19.33 -0.02 -37.24
CA GLU A 468 19.59 1.40 -37.05
C GLU A 468 19.17 1.90 -35.65
N GLN A 469 17.98 1.49 -35.18
CA GLN A 469 17.48 1.84 -33.85
C GLN A 469 18.41 1.29 -32.76
N ASN A 470 18.86 0.04 -32.90
CA ASN A 470 19.78 -0.61 -31.98
C ASN A 470 21.15 0.09 -31.97
N SER A 471 21.69 0.47 -33.13
CA SER A 471 22.96 1.22 -33.19
C SER A 471 22.87 2.53 -32.40
N ARG A 472 21.80 3.32 -32.61
CA ARG A 472 21.59 4.58 -31.87
C ARG A 472 21.40 4.33 -30.37
N TYR A 473 20.74 3.23 -30.00
CA TYR A 473 20.54 2.86 -28.61
C TYR A 473 21.86 2.51 -27.90
N LEU A 474 22.73 1.74 -28.57
CA LEU A 474 24.03 1.33 -28.03
C LEU A 474 24.95 2.54 -27.76
N ASP A 475 24.91 3.58 -28.59
CA ASP A 475 25.69 4.81 -28.36
C ASP A 475 25.35 5.48 -27.02
N PHE A 476 24.05 5.52 -26.69
CA PHE A 476 23.58 6.04 -25.39
C PHE A 476 23.84 5.06 -24.26
N GLU A 477 23.70 3.75 -24.49
CA GLU A 477 24.02 2.72 -23.48
C GLU A 477 25.50 2.81 -23.07
N ASP A 478 26.42 2.96 -24.02
CA ASP A 478 27.84 3.15 -23.77
C ASP A 478 28.13 4.43 -22.99
N MET A 479 27.46 5.53 -23.34
CA MET A 479 27.56 6.79 -22.60
C MET A 479 27.11 6.60 -21.15
N VAL A 480 25.97 5.97 -20.94
CA VAL A 480 25.38 5.70 -19.62
C VAL A 480 26.26 4.74 -18.83
N ALA A 481 26.81 3.69 -19.45
CA ALA A 481 27.73 2.74 -18.82
C ALA A 481 29.03 3.41 -18.36
N ARG A 482 29.61 4.31 -19.17
CA ARG A 482 30.78 5.12 -18.78
C ARG A 482 30.47 5.99 -17.56
N LEU A 483 29.32 6.67 -17.57
CA LEU A 483 28.89 7.51 -16.45
C LEU A 483 28.57 6.70 -15.19
N ALA A 484 27.98 5.50 -15.33
CA ALA A 484 27.73 4.58 -14.23
C ALA A 484 29.04 4.12 -13.57
N LYS A 485 30.08 3.76 -14.35
CA LYS A 485 31.42 3.42 -13.83
C LYS A 485 32.07 4.59 -13.07
N ILE A 486 31.85 5.83 -13.51
CA ILE A 486 32.31 7.02 -12.78
C ILE A 486 31.52 7.15 -11.46
N ALA A 487 30.21 6.94 -11.51
CA ALA A 487 29.30 7.01 -10.36
C ALA A 487 29.58 5.94 -9.29
N GLU A 488 30.18 4.80 -9.64
CA GLU A 488 30.70 3.80 -8.69
C GLU A 488 31.89 4.36 -7.90
N LYS A 489 32.84 5.02 -8.57
CA LYS A 489 34.07 5.51 -7.96
C LYS A 489 33.86 6.79 -7.15
N ARG A 490 33.17 7.78 -7.72
CA ARG A 490 32.87 9.06 -7.05
C ARG A 490 31.45 9.56 -7.29
N PRO A 491 30.92 10.48 -6.45
CA PRO A 491 29.68 11.18 -6.77
C PRO A 491 29.78 11.89 -8.12
N LEU A 492 28.72 11.83 -8.91
CA LEU A 492 28.62 12.53 -10.19
C LEU A 492 28.51 14.03 -9.95
N ARG A 493 29.15 14.81 -10.83
CA ARG A 493 28.96 16.26 -10.92
C ARG A 493 27.57 16.56 -11.50
N GLU A 494 27.07 17.78 -11.31
CA GLU A 494 25.72 18.14 -11.80
C GLU A 494 25.58 17.99 -13.33
N ASP A 495 26.62 18.32 -14.09
CA ASP A 495 26.67 18.14 -15.54
C ASP A 495 26.67 16.65 -15.95
N GLU A 496 27.46 15.83 -15.25
CA GLU A 496 27.50 14.38 -15.47
C GLU A 496 26.16 13.71 -15.12
N PHE A 497 25.53 14.15 -14.03
CA PHE A 497 24.22 13.67 -13.61
C PHE A 497 23.14 14.04 -14.63
N LYS A 498 23.16 15.27 -15.17
CA LYS A 498 22.26 15.69 -16.25
C LYS A 498 22.48 14.85 -17.52
N ARG A 499 23.73 14.56 -17.88
CA ARG A 499 24.06 13.68 -19.03
C ARG A 499 23.57 12.25 -18.82
N LEU A 500 23.69 11.72 -17.61
CA LEU A 500 23.16 10.40 -17.27
C LEU A 500 21.63 10.37 -17.40
N GLN A 501 20.93 11.38 -16.86
CA GLN A 501 19.48 11.50 -17.00
C GLN A 501 19.05 11.62 -18.46
N LEU A 502 19.77 12.40 -19.26
CA LEU A 502 19.53 12.52 -20.69
C LEU A 502 19.71 11.19 -21.40
N GLY A 503 20.82 10.48 -21.15
CA GLY A 503 21.10 9.18 -21.77
C GLY A 503 20.01 8.15 -21.46
N LEU A 504 19.61 8.04 -20.19
CA LEU A 504 18.50 7.15 -19.78
C LEU A 504 17.17 7.54 -20.44
N ALA A 505 16.86 8.83 -20.55
CA ALA A 505 15.65 9.29 -21.22
C ALA A 505 15.68 9.01 -22.74
N SER A 506 16.82 9.26 -23.40
CA SER A 506 17.01 8.96 -24.81
C SER A 506 16.91 7.47 -25.11
N MET A 507 17.51 6.62 -24.26
CA MET A 507 17.37 5.16 -24.38
C MET A 507 15.91 4.73 -24.34
N ARG A 508 15.09 5.31 -23.45
CA ARG A 508 13.65 5.03 -23.40
C ARG A 508 12.92 5.48 -24.67
N MET A 509 13.18 6.70 -25.14
CA MET A 509 12.57 7.19 -26.38
C MET A 509 12.94 6.31 -27.57
N LEU A 510 14.20 5.86 -27.64
CA LEU A 510 14.68 4.95 -28.67
C LEU A 510 14.07 3.55 -28.57
N CYS A 511 13.61 3.10 -27.41
CA CYS A 511 12.88 1.83 -27.31
C CYS A 511 11.57 1.89 -28.09
N ASP A 512 10.87 3.04 -28.07
CA ASP A 512 9.66 3.24 -28.86
C ASP A 512 9.97 3.48 -30.33
N THR A 513 10.68 4.57 -30.64
CA THR A 513 11.08 4.91 -32.00
C THR A 513 12.15 6.01 -32.03
N PRO A 514 13.14 5.93 -32.96
CA PRO A 514 14.01 7.04 -33.28
C PRO A 514 13.28 8.35 -33.66
N TYR A 515 12.05 8.28 -34.19
CA TYR A 515 11.25 9.43 -34.58
C TYR A 515 11.03 10.45 -33.44
N ILE A 516 11.06 9.98 -32.19
CA ILE A 516 10.91 10.86 -31.03
C ILE A 516 12.10 11.82 -30.93
N LEU A 517 13.32 11.38 -31.24
CA LEU A 517 14.54 12.19 -31.18
C LEU A 517 14.84 12.87 -32.52
N ASP A 518 14.61 12.15 -33.61
CA ASP A 518 14.97 12.54 -34.97
C ASP A 518 13.73 12.46 -35.88
N PRO A 519 13.09 13.60 -36.20
CA PRO A 519 11.87 13.63 -37.00
C PRO A 519 12.00 13.05 -38.42
N GLU A 520 13.22 12.87 -38.93
CA GLU A 520 13.45 12.31 -40.27
C GLU A 520 13.40 10.78 -40.27
N CYS A 521 13.73 10.14 -39.14
CA CYS A 521 13.76 8.69 -39.02
C CYS A 521 12.38 8.15 -38.59
N ARG A 522 11.65 7.51 -39.52
CA ARG A 522 10.31 6.92 -39.27
C ARG A 522 10.33 5.43 -38.90
N ILE A 523 11.47 4.87 -38.56
CA ILE A 523 11.58 3.45 -38.23
C ILE A 523 10.86 3.17 -36.89
N CYS A 524 9.96 2.19 -36.86
CA CYS A 524 9.28 1.81 -35.61
C CYS A 524 8.83 0.33 -35.63
N PRO A 525 9.65 -0.61 -35.13
CA PRO A 525 9.29 -2.03 -35.04
C PRO A 525 8.02 -2.29 -34.21
N LYS A 526 7.84 -1.54 -33.10
CA LYS A 526 6.63 -1.63 -32.28
C LYS A 526 5.36 -1.26 -33.04
N LEU A 527 5.45 -0.40 -34.07
CA LEU A 527 4.30 -0.01 -34.89
C LEU A 527 3.85 -1.16 -35.81
N TYR A 528 4.80 -1.94 -36.36
CA TYR A 528 4.48 -3.12 -37.16
C TYR A 528 3.83 -4.22 -36.32
N GLU A 529 4.34 -4.47 -35.11
CA GLU A 529 3.70 -5.39 -34.17
C GLU A 529 2.30 -4.90 -33.78
N LEU A 530 2.15 -3.59 -33.53
CA LEU A 530 0.85 -2.99 -33.24
C LEU A 530 -0.13 -3.14 -34.40
N GLU A 531 0.32 -3.01 -35.65
CA GLU A 531 -0.50 -3.21 -36.84
C GLU A 531 -1.08 -4.63 -36.88
N SER A 532 -0.25 -5.66 -36.66
CA SER A 532 -0.69 -7.05 -36.58
C SER A 532 -1.73 -7.26 -35.47
N ILE A 533 -1.46 -6.72 -34.27
CA ILE A 533 -2.38 -6.81 -33.12
C ILE A 533 -3.70 -6.08 -33.41
N LEU A 534 -3.67 -4.91 -34.03
CA LEU A 534 -4.87 -4.16 -34.38
C LEU A 534 -5.70 -4.87 -35.45
N ALA A 535 -5.07 -5.54 -36.41
CA ALA A 535 -5.75 -6.34 -37.43
C ALA A 535 -6.50 -7.53 -36.79
N GLU A 536 -5.86 -8.27 -35.88
CA GLU A 536 -6.50 -9.36 -35.14
C GLU A 536 -7.70 -8.85 -34.29
N LEU A 537 -7.52 -7.74 -33.57
CA LEU A 537 -8.56 -7.19 -32.70
C LEU A 537 -9.71 -6.51 -33.47
N GLN A 538 -9.50 -6.13 -34.74
CA GLN A 538 -10.57 -5.63 -35.59
C GLN A 538 -11.63 -6.71 -35.83
N GLU A 539 -11.23 -7.97 -35.99
CA GLU A 539 -12.15 -9.10 -36.19
C GLU A 539 -13.05 -9.32 -34.96
N GLU A 540 -12.52 -9.10 -33.76
CA GLU A 540 -13.27 -9.23 -32.50
C GLU A 540 -14.24 -8.07 -32.22
N ASN A 541 -14.20 -6.99 -33.02
CA ASN A 541 -15.06 -5.80 -32.90
C ASN A 541 -15.04 -5.13 -31.51
N VAL A 542 -13.88 -5.15 -30.85
CA VAL A 542 -13.66 -4.60 -29.51
C VAL A 542 -13.22 -3.13 -29.52
N LYS A 543 -13.42 -2.42 -28.40
CA LYS A 543 -12.87 -1.07 -28.20
C LYS A 543 -11.53 -1.16 -27.47
N ILE A 544 -10.55 -0.39 -27.96
CA ILE A 544 -9.14 -0.49 -27.59
C ILE A 544 -8.66 0.86 -27.04
N ILE A 545 -7.86 0.82 -25.97
CA ILE A 545 -7.15 2.00 -25.43
C ILE A 545 -5.67 1.81 -25.67
N ILE A 546 -5.02 2.80 -26.30
CA ILE A 546 -3.58 2.79 -26.54
C ILE A 546 -2.93 3.93 -25.73
N PHE A 547 -2.00 3.56 -24.87
CA PHE A 547 -1.23 4.49 -24.06
C PHE A 547 0.23 4.60 -24.52
N SER A 548 0.74 5.83 -24.51
CA SER A 548 2.17 6.12 -24.61
C SER A 548 2.57 7.35 -23.79
N GLU A 549 3.76 7.37 -23.21
CA GLU A 549 4.36 8.57 -22.61
C GLU A 549 4.65 9.66 -23.65
N TRP A 550 4.86 9.30 -24.92
CA TRP A 550 5.36 10.21 -25.96
C TRP A 550 4.29 10.56 -26.99
N GLU A 551 3.98 11.86 -27.12
CA GLU A 551 2.99 12.34 -28.10
C GLU A 551 3.39 12.03 -29.54
N ARG A 552 4.70 12.07 -29.87
CA ARG A 552 5.22 11.73 -31.21
C ARG A 552 4.97 10.27 -31.59
N MET A 553 5.07 9.33 -30.64
CA MET A 553 4.72 7.93 -30.88
C MET A 553 3.22 7.80 -31.18
N LEU A 554 2.37 8.49 -30.42
CA LEU A 554 0.92 8.52 -30.69
C LEU A 554 0.60 9.14 -32.06
N MET A 555 1.39 10.08 -32.57
CA MET A 555 1.20 10.62 -33.92
C MET A 555 1.41 9.54 -35.00
N LEU A 556 2.43 8.70 -34.86
CA LEU A 556 2.64 7.56 -35.78
C LEU A 556 1.48 6.57 -35.70
N VAL A 557 1.02 6.24 -34.49
CA VAL A 557 -0.15 5.38 -34.31
C VAL A 557 -1.41 5.99 -34.91
N LYS A 558 -1.57 7.31 -34.84
CA LYS A 558 -2.69 8.02 -35.48
C LYS A 558 -2.63 7.94 -37.00
N GLU A 559 -1.43 7.95 -37.60
CA GLU A 559 -1.25 7.72 -39.04
C GLU A 559 -1.67 6.28 -39.40
N LEU A 560 -1.16 5.27 -38.67
CA LEU A 560 -1.52 3.86 -38.87
C LEU A 560 -3.03 3.60 -38.75
N VAL A 561 -3.66 4.10 -37.69
CA VAL A 561 -5.10 3.90 -37.43
C VAL A 561 -5.97 4.56 -38.52
N LYS A 562 -5.49 5.63 -39.17
CA LYS A 562 -6.16 6.22 -40.33
C LYS A 562 -5.99 5.38 -41.58
N GLU A 563 -4.80 4.83 -41.81
CA GLU A 563 -4.53 3.92 -42.95
C GLU A 563 -5.40 2.67 -42.88
N LEU A 564 -5.61 2.13 -41.67
CA LEU A 564 -6.53 1.03 -41.39
C LEU A 564 -8.02 1.42 -41.38
N ASN A 565 -8.36 2.69 -41.67
CA ASN A 565 -9.72 3.23 -41.66
C ASN A 565 -10.49 3.02 -40.32
N ILE A 566 -9.78 3.06 -39.20
CA ILE A 566 -10.37 2.89 -37.87
C ILE A 566 -10.73 4.26 -37.27
N GLY A 567 -11.96 4.39 -36.76
CA GLY A 567 -12.35 5.59 -36.02
C GLY A 567 -11.60 5.70 -34.69
N TYR A 568 -11.02 6.87 -34.40
CA TYR A 568 -10.25 7.11 -33.18
C TYR A 568 -10.67 8.40 -32.45
N ALA A 569 -10.39 8.43 -31.15
CA ALA A 569 -10.48 9.60 -30.29
C ALA A 569 -9.08 10.00 -29.82
N TRP A 570 -8.79 11.30 -29.82
CA TRP A 570 -7.47 11.84 -29.49
C TRP A 570 -7.48 12.61 -28.18
N HIS A 571 -6.79 12.10 -27.16
CA HIS A 571 -6.79 12.68 -25.82
C HIS A 571 -5.36 12.89 -25.28
N THR A 572 -4.74 13.99 -25.66
CA THR A 572 -3.40 14.38 -25.18
C THR A 572 -3.43 15.71 -24.42
N GLY A 573 -2.29 16.07 -23.79
CA GLY A 573 -2.14 17.30 -23.02
C GLY A 573 -2.37 18.59 -23.83
N SER A 574 -2.19 18.53 -25.15
CA SER A 574 -2.37 19.64 -26.09
C SER A 574 -3.85 19.96 -26.39
N VAL A 575 -4.78 19.04 -26.13
CA VAL A 575 -6.21 19.24 -26.40
C VAL A 575 -6.82 20.20 -25.37
N HIS A 576 -7.58 21.19 -25.84
CA HIS A 576 -8.26 22.16 -24.98
C HIS A 576 -9.36 21.49 -24.14
N GLN A 577 -9.57 21.93 -22.88
CA GLN A 577 -10.41 21.23 -21.91
C GLN A 577 -11.87 21.01 -22.37
N LYS A 578 -12.47 21.98 -23.09
CA LYS A 578 -13.82 21.85 -23.65
C LYS A 578 -13.91 20.73 -24.71
N ALA A 579 -12.88 20.58 -25.55
CA ALA A 579 -12.82 19.57 -26.61
C ALA A 579 -12.58 18.17 -26.04
N ARG A 580 -11.84 18.03 -24.93
CA ARG A 580 -11.59 16.73 -24.27
C ARG A 580 -12.87 15.98 -23.90
N ARG A 581 -13.90 16.70 -23.42
CA ARG A 581 -15.21 16.10 -23.10
C ARG A 581 -15.87 15.50 -24.35
N GLY A 582 -15.77 16.18 -25.48
CA GLY A 582 -16.31 15.72 -26.77
C GLY A 582 -15.65 14.41 -27.21
N GLU A 583 -14.33 14.30 -27.12
CA GLU A 583 -13.58 13.10 -27.50
C GLU A 583 -13.92 11.88 -26.62
N ILE A 584 -14.07 12.08 -25.31
CA ILE A 584 -14.46 10.99 -24.39
C ILE A 584 -15.89 10.53 -24.70
N LYS A 585 -16.81 11.48 -24.92
CA LYS A 585 -18.20 11.17 -25.26
C LYS A 585 -18.28 10.41 -26.58
N ARG A 586 -17.53 10.85 -27.59
CA ARG A 586 -17.38 10.17 -28.88
C ARG A 586 -16.90 8.73 -28.68
N PHE A 587 -15.82 8.51 -27.93
CA PHE A 587 -15.34 7.15 -27.70
C PHE A 587 -16.34 6.26 -26.96
N LYS A 588 -17.16 6.80 -26.05
CA LYS A 588 -18.19 6.02 -25.34
C LYS A 588 -19.38 5.70 -26.23
N GLU A 589 -19.95 6.69 -26.90
CA GLU A 589 -21.25 6.62 -27.59
C GLU A 589 -21.15 6.20 -29.06
N ASP A 590 -20.08 6.60 -29.75
CA ASP A 590 -19.88 6.27 -31.16
C ASP A 590 -19.40 4.82 -31.29
N SER A 591 -20.10 4.02 -32.10
CA SER A 591 -19.74 2.64 -32.41
C SER A 591 -18.60 2.54 -33.43
N ALA A 592 -18.44 3.56 -34.28
CA ALA A 592 -17.36 3.64 -35.27
C ALA A 592 -16.02 4.04 -34.64
N CYS A 593 -16.05 4.71 -33.49
CA CYS A 593 -14.86 5.04 -32.72
C CYS A 593 -14.41 3.84 -31.88
N LYS A 594 -13.40 3.12 -32.37
CA LYS A 594 -12.86 1.90 -31.74
C LYS A 594 -11.59 2.14 -30.93
N VAL A 595 -10.79 3.13 -31.28
CA VAL A 595 -9.48 3.36 -30.65
C VAL A 595 -9.46 4.66 -29.84
N PHE A 596 -8.98 4.60 -28.61
CA PHE A 596 -8.71 5.77 -27.77
C PHE A 596 -7.20 5.98 -27.60
N LEU A 597 -6.66 7.06 -28.16
CA LEU A 597 -5.24 7.40 -28.08
C LEU A 597 -5.02 8.39 -26.94
N SER A 598 -4.20 8.04 -25.96
CA SER A 598 -3.93 8.93 -24.83
C SER A 598 -2.51 8.86 -24.30
N THR A 599 -2.01 10.01 -23.83
CA THR A 599 -0.81 10.04 -22.99
C THR A 599 -1.15 9.74 -21.52
N ASP A 600 -0.15 9.77 -20.64
CA ASP A 600 -0.31 9.76 -19.18
C ASP A 600 -1.38 10.74 -18.64
N CYS A 601 -1.73 11.77 -19.41
CA CYS A 601 -2.81 12.70 -19.07
C CYS A 601 -4.21 12.03 -18.99
N GLY A 602 -4.47 10.97 -19.75
CA GLY A 602 -5.72 10.19 -19.66
C GLY A 602 -5.65 9.01 -18.70
N ALA A 603 -4.46 8.65 -18.20
CA ALA A 603 -4.31 7.62 -17.16
C ALA A 603 -4.91 8.08 -15.82
N LEU A 604 -5.05 9.39 -15.61
CA LEU A 604 -5.62 9.98 -14.40
C LEU A 604 -7.10 10.28 -14.56
N GLY A 605 -7.92 9.38 -14.02
CA GLY A 605 -9.27 9.71 -13.59
C GLY A 605 -10.42 9.47 -14.57
N LEU A 606 -10.14 9.15 -15.83
CA LEU A 606 -11.19 8.87 -16.81
C LEU A 606 -11.89 7.52 -16.57
N ASN A 607 -13.20 7.45 -16.81
CA ASN A 607 -13.94 6.20 -16.88
C ASN A 607 -14.05 5.70 -18.33
N LEU A 608 -13.29 4.66 -18.70
CA LEU A 608 -13.21 4.11 -20.06
C LEU A 608 -13.59 2.62 -20.12
N GLN A 609 -14.54 2.20 -19.27
CA GLN A 609 -15.09 0.83 -19.21
C GLN A 609 -15.66 0.32 -20.54
N ALA A 610 -15.94 1.20 -21.50
CA ALA A 610 -16.35 0.80 -22.85
C ALA A 610 -15.28 -0.02 -23.59
N ALA A 611 -14.01 0.07 -23.18
CA ALA A 611 -12.91 -0.69 -23.75
C ALA A 611 -12.66 -2.01 -23.01
N SER A 612 -12.33 -3.05 -23.78
CA SER A 612 -11.93 -4.36 -23.25
C SER A 612 -10.44 -4.65 -23.45
N VAL A 613 -9.74 -3.88 -24.28
CA VAL A 613 -8.30 -4.05 -24.52
C VAL A 613 -7.53 -2.79 -24.17
N VAL A 614 -6.43 -2.95 -23.44
CA VAL A 614 -5.49 -1.88 -23.08
C VAL A 614 -4.11 -2.23 -23.63
N ILE A 615 -3.60 -1.43 -24.55
CA ILE A 615 -2.28 -1.58 -25.15
C ILE A 615 -1.36 -0.49 -24.59
N ASN A 616 -0.27 -0.90 -23.95
CA ASN A 616 0.81 -0.01 -23.52
C ASN A 616 1.97 -0.14 -24.52
N LEU A 617 2.25 0.95 -25.24
CA LEU A 617 3.39 1.00 -26.17
C LEU A 617 4.71 1.12 -25.42
N ASP A 618 4.67 1.83 -24.28
CA ASP A 618 5.78 1.99 -23.34
C ASP A 618 5.34 1.72 -21.91
N LEU A 619 6.30 1.30 -21.08
CA LEU A 619 6.07 1.02 -19.67
C LEU A 619 6.58 2.16 -18.78
N PRO A 620 5.75 2.70 -17.86
CA PRO A 620 6.18 3.70 -16.92
C PRO A 620 7.06 3.08 -15.82
N TRP A 621 8.04 3.84 -15.32
CA TRP A 621 8.94 3.43 -14.23
C TRP A 621 8.26 3.24 -12.87
N ASN A 622 7.02 3.73 -12.74
CA ASN A 622 6.24 3.62 -11.52
C ASN A 622 5.11 2.59 -11.74
N PRO A 623 5.12 1.44 -11.05
CA PRO A 623 4.06 0.43 -11.15
C PRO A 623 2.67 1.02 -10.92
N ALA A 624 2.55 2.00 -10.01
CA ALA A 624 1.31 2.71 -9.74
C ALA A 624 0.72 3.37 -10.99
N LYS A 625 1.57 3.95 -11.86
CA LYS A 625 1.11 4.58 -13.11
C LYS A 625 0.63 3.55 -14.12
N LEU A 626 1.29 2.38 -14.18
CA LEU A 626 0.85 1.30 -15.07
C LEU A 626 -0.52 0.76 -14.64
N GLU A 627 -0.68 0.48 -13.34
CA GLU A 627 -1.98 0.08 -12.79
C GLU A 627 -3.04 1.19 -12.94
N GLN A 628 -2.67 2.47 -12.89
CA GLN A 628 -3.57 3.58 -13.22
C GLN A 628 -4.11 3.50 -14.65
N ARG A 629 -3.26 3.16 -15.64
CA ARG A 629 -3.63 2.95 -17.05
C ARG A 629 -4.58 1.75 -17.20
N ILE A 630 -4.21 0.61 -16.63
CA ILE A 630 -5.02 -0.62 -16.70
C ILE A 630 -6.39 -0.43 -16.04
N ALA A 631 -6.42 0.20 -14.87
CA ALA A 631 -7.64 0.51 -14.12
C ALA A 631 -8.54 1.56 -14.81
N ARG A 632 -8.24 2.04 -16.03
CA ARG A 632 -9.18 2.83 -16.84
C ARG A 632 -10.26 1.97 -17.48
N ALA A 633 -9.88 0.78 -17.96
CA ALA A 633 -10.76 -0.21 -18.58
C ALA A 633 -11.16 -1.31 -17.58
N TRP A 634 -10.20 -1.80 -16.79
CA TRP A 634 -10.43 -2.86 -15.80
C TRP A 634 -10.98 -2.29 -14.49
N ARG A 635 -12.29 -2.09 -14.50
CA ARG A 635 -13.08 -1.57 -13.38
C ARG A 635 -14.33 -2.42 -13.16
N LYS A 636 -14.91 -2.29 -11.97
CA LYS A 636 -16.22 -2.86 -11.64
C LYS A 636 -17.29 -2.45 -12.67
N HIS A 637 -18.20 -3.36 -13.02
CA HIS A 637 -19.17 -3.26 -14.14
C HIS A 637 -18.62 -3.52 -15.53
N GLN A 638 -17.32 -3.81 -15.65
CA GLN A 638 -16.83 -4.42 -16.87
C GLN A 638 -17.38 -5.86 -16.95
N THR A 639 -18.06 -6.17 -18.05
CA THR A 639 -18.64 -7.51 -18.28
C THR A 639 -17.71 -8.41 -19.07
N ARG A 640 -16.75 -7.83 -19.80
CA ARG A 640 -15.79 -8.56 -20.63
C ARG A 640 -14.45 -8.74 -19.93
N THR A 641 -13.78 -9.86 -20.17
CA THR A 641 -12.37 -10.06 -19.82
C THR A 641 -11.54 -8.92 -20.38
N VAL A 642 -10.72 -8.28 -19.53
CA VAL A 642 -9.84 -7.19 -19.98
C VAL A 642 -8.49 -7.75 -20.34
N GLN A 643 -8.11 -7.58 -21.61
CA GLN A 643 -6.78 -7.95 -22.10
C GLN A 643 -5.84 -6.74 -21.98
N VAL A 644 -4.71 -6.94 -21.30
CA VAL A 644 -3.63 -5.95 -21.20
C VAL A 644 -2.47 -6.44 -22.04
N ILE A 645 -2.10 -5.65 -23.04
CA ILE A 645 -0.99 -5.92 -23.95
C ILE A 645 0.11 -4.90 -23.68
N ASN A 646 1.30 -5.37 -23.32
CA ASN A 646 2.47 -4.54 -23.13
C ASN A 646 3.48 -4.81 -24.24
N LEU A 647 3.82 -3.80 -25.04
CA LEU A 647 4.92 -3.89 -26.00
C LEU A 647 6.22 -3.48 -25.31
N VAL A 648 7.25 -4.33 -25.40
CA VAL A 648 8.53 -4.11 -24.74
C VAL A 648 9.66 -4.40 -25.73
N SER A 649 10.64 -3.51 -25.86
CA SER A 649 11.73 -3.69 -26.84
C SER A 649 12.85 -4.58 -26.36
N GLU A 650 13.17 -5.68 -27.07
CA GLU A 650 14.12 -6.74 -26.66
C GLU A 650 15.52 -6.23 -26.34
N ASN A 651 16.13 -6.83 -25.31
CA ASN A 651 17.48 -6.53 -24.85
C ASN A 651 17.72 -5.06 -24.44
N THR A 652 16.66 -4.28 -24.22
CA THR A 652 16.76 -2.87 -23.81
C THR A 652 16.54 -2.63 -22.32
N ILE A 653 16.61 -1.37 -21.93
CA ILE A 653 16.22 -0.83 -20.64
C ILE A 653 14.78 -1.22 -20.25
N GLU A 654 13.84 -1.28 -21.19
CA GLU A 654 12.45 -1.65 -20.89
C GLU A 654 12.32 -3.11 -20.45
N HIS A 655 13.06 -4.02 -21.10
CA HIS A 655 13.11 -5.43 -20.71
C HIS A 655 13.65 -5.61 -19.30
N ARG A 656 14.76 -4.94 -18.99
CA ARG A 656 15.39 -4.99 -17.67
C ARG A 656 14.48 -4.40 -16.58
N MET A 657 13.64 -3.43 -16.93
CA MET A 657 12.73 -2.79 -15.99
C MET A 657 11.59 -3.67 -15.50
N LEU A 658 11.13 -4.67 -16.26
CA LEU A 658 10.04 -5.56 -15.84
C LEU A 658 10.32 -6.23 -14.49
N GLY A 659 11.56 -6.71 -14.28
CA GLY A 659 11.97 -7.29 -13.00
C GLY A 659 11.97 -6.28 -11.84
N VAL A 660 12.41 -5.05 -12.10
CA VAL A 660 12.47 -3.97 -11.10
C VAL A 660 11.07 -3.51 -10.69
N LEU A 661 10.14 -3.40 -11.65
CA LEU A 661 8.76 -2.99 -11.38
C LEU A 661 8.05 -3.98 -10.46
N ASN A 662 8.18 -5.29 -10.74
CA ASN A 662 7.60 -6.35 -9.91
C ASN A 662 8.15 -6.33 -8.47
N LEU A 663 9.45 -6.09 -8.31
CA LEU A 663 10.07 -6.03 -6.98
C LEU A 663 9.61 -4.80 -6.19
N LYS A 664 9.46 -3.64 -6.85
CA LYS A 664 8.93 -2.41 -6.22
C LYS A 664 7.48 -2.54 -5.79
N GLN A 665 6.64 -3.20 -6.59
CA GLN A 665 5.23 -3.41 -6.26
C GLN A 665 5.10 -4.24 -4.99
N ARG A 666 5.83 -5.36 -4.89
CA ARG A 666 5.86 -6.22 -3.69
C ARG A 666 6.29 -5.47 -2.43
N LEU A 667 7.29 -4.60 -2.53
CA LEU A 667 7.74 -3.78 -1.39
C LEU A 667 6.67 -2.78 -0.92
N SER A 668 5.91 -2.18 -1.84
CA SER A 668 4.85 -1.22 -1.50
C SER A 668 3.66 -1.90 -0.80
N ASP A 669 3.29 -3.10 -1.25
CA ASP A 669 2.18 -3.86 -0.67
C ASP A 669 2.54 -4.39 0.73
N ASN A 670 3.76 -4.91 0.91
CA ASN A 670 4.21 -5.44 2.21
C ASN A 670 4.24 -4.39 3.33
N VAL A 671 4.60 -3.13 3.05
CA VAL A 671 4.65 -2.05 4.06
C VAL A 671 3.25 -1.61 4.51
N LEU A 672 2.18 -1.99 3.81
CA LEU A 672 0.82 -1.54 4.12
C LEU A 672 -0.11 -2.66 4.55
N ASP A 673 0.12 -3.88 4.06
CA ASP A 673 -0.77 -5.01 4.28
C ASP A 673 -0.29 -5.96 5.40
N ILE A 674 0.91 -5.77 5.97
CA ILE A 674 1.50 -6.69 6.96
C ILE A 674 1.91 -5.95 8.24
N GLY A 675 1.09 -6.03 9.29
CA GLY A 675 1.37 -5.46 10.62
C GLY A 675 2.48 -6.16 11.41
N THR A 676 3.09 -7.23 10.87
CA THR A 676 4.13 -8.05 11.52
C THR A 676 5.56 -7.69 11.10
N ILE A 677 5.77 -6.81 10.12
CA ILE A 677 7.12 -6.37 9.75
C ILE A 677 7.59 -5.31 10.75
N GLU A 678 8.66 -5.58 11.50
CA GLU A 678 9.22 -4.61 12.45
C GLU A 678 10.22 -3.66 11.78
N GLU A 679 11.03 -4.18 10.85
CA GLU A 679 12.12 -3.46 10.20
C GLU A 679 12.17 -3.77 8.70
N MET A 680 12.61 -2.79 7.90
CA MET A 680 12.83 -2.97 6.48
C MET A 680 13.97 -2.07 5.99
N ASP A 681 14.89 -2.63 5.20
CA ASP A 681 16.00 -1.86 4.63
C ASP A 681 15.48 -0.83 3.62
N LEU A 682 15.98 0.40 3.71
CA LEU A 682 15.62 1.43 2.73
C LEU A 682 16.46 1.30 1.48
N PRO A 683 15.84 1.35 0.28
CA PRO A 683 16.56 1.61 -0.95
C PRO A 683 16.93 3.10 -1.06
N SER A 684 17.48 3.72 -0.02
CA SER A 684 17.85 5.13 -0.04
C SER A 684 19.35 5.35 0.09
N GLY A 685 19.90 6.09 -0.87
CA GLY A 685 21.30 6.50 -0.90
C GLY A 685 21.97 6.20 -2.24
N ARG A 686 23.24 6.64 -2.37
CA ARG A 686 24.07 6.35 -3.55
C ARG A 686 24.14 4.84 -3.82
N LYS A 687 24.21 3.99 -2.79
CA LYS A 687 24.22 2.53 -2.95
C LYS A 687 22.95 1.99 -3.60
N ALA A 688 21.76 2.47 -3.22
CA ALA A 688 20.51 2.03 -3.82
C ALA A 688 20.29 2.58 -5.24
N PHE A 689 20.70 3.83 -5.48
CA PHE A 689 20.75 4.40 -6.82
C PHE A 689 21.71 3.61 -7.72
N MET A 690 22.90 3.25 -7.20
CA MET A 690 23.86 2.42 -7.92
C MET A 690 23.36 0.99 -8.11
N ALA A 691 22.66 0.39 -7.14
CA ALA A 691 22.05 -0.92 -7.27
C ALA A 691 20.94 -0.93 -8.34
N GLN A 692 20.12 0.13 -8.40
CA GLN A 692 19.14 0.32 -9.47
C GLN A 692 19.83 0.50 -10.81
N LEU A 693 20.83 1.38 -10.89
CA LEU A 693 21.60 1.58 -12.12
C LEU A 693 22.29 0.29 -12.57
N SER A 694 22.87 -0.50 -11.66
CA SER A 694 23.53 -1.76 -12.01
C SER A 694 22.51 -2.84 -12.40
N GLN A 695 21.30 -2.85 -11.84
CA GLN A 695 20.22 -3.73 -12.31
C GLN A 695 19.73 -3.34 -13.71
N ILE A 696 19.81 -2.05 -14.04
CA ILE A 696 19.35 -1.52 -15.33
C ILE A 696 20.46 -1.59 -16.40
N ILE A 697 21.74 -1.54 -16.02
CA ILE A 697 22.89 -1.44 -16.94
C ILE A 697 23.74 -2.73 -16.94
N GLY A 698 23.56 -3.62 -15.97
CA GLY A 698 24.35 -4.85 -15.82
C GLY A 698 24.18 -5.84 -16.98
N PRO A 699 25.16 -6.75 -17.19
CA PRO A 699 25.11 -7.74 -18.25
C PRO A 699 23.87 -8.63 -18.09
N PHE A 700 23.19 -8.88 -19.22
CA PHE A 700 22.03 -9.76 -19.28
C PHE A 700 22.41 -11.13 -18.76
N SER A 701 21.94 -11.48 -17.56
CA SER A 701 21.91 -12.86 -17.12
C SER A 701 20.58 -13.44 -17.60
N PRO A 702 20.57 -14.46 -18.47
CA PRO A 702 19.37 -15.20 -18.80
C PRO A 702 18.97 -16.04 -17.58
N GLN A 703 18.52 -15.37 -16.53
CA GLN A 703 17.58 -15.97 -15.61
C GLN A 703 16.22 -15.61 -16.17
N LEU A 704 15.72 -16.45 -17.08
CA LEU A 704 14.29 -16.76 -17.07
C LEU A 704 13.89 -16.89 -15.59
N PRO A 705 12.75 -16.34 -15.14
CA PRO A 705 12.24 -16.69 -13.82
C PRO A 705 12.26 -18.22 -13.76
N LYS A 706 13.22 -18.76 -12.98
CA LYS A 706 13.17 -20.14 -12.52
C LYS A 706 11.77 -20.29 -11.97
N GLY A 707 11.13 -21.36 -12.40
CA GLY A 707 9.69 -21.48 -12.52
C GLY A 707 8.90 -21.01 -11.31
N LEU A 708 7.59 -21.03 -11.53
CA LEU A 708 6.58 -21.19 -10.51
C LEU A 708 6.93 -22.37 -9.57
N ASP A 709 7.91 -22.17 -8.69
CA ASP A 709 7.93 -22.83 -7.41
C ASP A 709 6.71 -22.27 -6.71
N LYS A 710 5.66 -23.09 -6.63
CA LYS A 710 4.67 -23.03 -5.57
C LYS A 710 5.43 -23.08 -4.24
N LYS A 711 5.99 -21.96 -3.82
CA LYS A 711 6.28 -21.73 -2.42
C LYS A 711 4.95 -21.32 -1.83
N GLU A 712 4.35 -22.30 -1.17
CA GLU A 712 3.25 -22.19 -0.23
C GLU A 712 3.35 -20.84 0.48
N ASP A 713 2.40 -19.96 0.16
CA ASP A 713 2.08 -18.83 1.01
C ASP A 713 1.81 -19.41 2.40
N SER A 714 2.51 -18.88 3.40
CA SER A 714 2.24 -19.13 4.81
C SER A 714 0.85 -18.57 5.11
N LEU A 715 -0.15 -19.41 4.88
CA LEU A 715 -1.51 -19.23 5.37
C LEU A 715 -1.44 -19.11 6.89
N SER A 716 -2.16 -18.14 7.42
CA SER A 716 -2.69 -18.16 8.78
C SER A 716 -3.08 -19.60 9.14
N GLU A 717 -2.39 -20.22 10.09
CA GLU A 717 -2.72 -21.58 10.52
C GLU A 717 -4.17 -21.57 11.03
N ASP A 718 -5.03 -22.33 10.36
CA ASP A 718 -6.42 -22.54 10.74
C ASP A 718 -6.43 -23.04 12.21
N PRO A 719 -7.26 -22.50 13.12
CA PRO A 719 -7.31 -22.93 14.53
C PRO A 719 -7.40 -24.46 14.72
N LEU A 720 -7.99 -25.17 13.75
CA LEU A 720 -8.05 -26.64 13.74
C LEU A 720 -6.67 -27.30 13.59
N ILE A 721 -5.79 -26.71 12.78
CA ILE A 721 -4.43 -27.21 12.53
C ILE A 721 -3.53 -26.92 13.73
N LEU A 722 -3.64 -25.73 14.33
CA LEU A 722 -2.94 -25.38 15.57
C LEU A 722 -3.35 -26.31 16.73
N PHE A 723 -4.67 -26.53 16.91
CA PHE A 723 -5.16 -27.48 17.91
C PHE A 723 -4.62 -28.89 17.66
N GLN A 724 -4.63 -29.36 16.40
CA GLN A 724 -4.09 -30.67 16.05
C GLN A 724 -2.60 -30.76 16.40
N GLN A 725 -1.78 -29.77 16.02
CA GLN A 725 -0.34 -29.80 16.29
C GLN A 725 -0.05 -29.82 17.79
N GLU A 726 -0.71 -28.98 18.59
CA GLU A 726 -0.50 -28.94 20.04
C GLU A 726 -1.03 -30.18 20.76
N ALA A 727 -2.21 -30.68 20.38
CA ALA A 727 -2.79 -31.90 20.93
C ALA A 727 -1.89 -33.11 20.65
N LEU A 728 -1.35 -33.22 19.43
CA LEU A 728 -0.42 -34.29 19.08
C LEU A 728 0.94 -34.15 19.74
N ALA A 729 1.45 -32.93 19.91
CA ALA A 729 2.71 -32.70 20.62
C ALA A 729 2.64 -33.12 22.09
N ARG A 730 1.50 -32.90 22.76
CA ARG A 730 1.36 -33.17 24.21
C ARG A 730 0.86 -34.58 24.54
N PHE A 731 0.04 -35.22 23.68
CA PHE A 731 -0.66 -36.45 24.04
C PHE A 731 -0.35 -37.67 23.17
N LYS A 732 0.54 -37.58 22.19
CA LYS A 732 1.00 -38.77 21.45
C LYS A 732 1.86 -39.65 22.40
N PRO A 733 1.60 -40.96 22.54
CA PRO A 733 0.86 -41.85 21.63
C PRO A 733 -0.61 -42.17 21.98
N ARG A 734 -1.24 -41.47 22.93
CA ARG A 734 -2.58 -41.84 23.44
C ARG A 734 -3.76 -41.39 22.57
N ILE A 735 -3.57 -40.43 21.66
CA ILE A 735 -4.62 -39.98 20.74
C ILE A 735 -4.68 -40.90 19.52
N HIS A 736 -5.85 -41.49 19.27
CA HIS A 736 -6.07 -42.41 18.15
C HIS A 736 -6.68 -41.70 16.93
N GLN A 737 -7.63 -40.79 17.15
CA GLN A 737 -8.36 -40.10 16.07
C GLN A 737 -8.83 -38.71 16.51
N ILE A 738 -8.79 -37.74 15.61
CA ILE A 738 -9.40 -36.41 15.77
C ILE A 738 -10.19 -36.08 14.49
N GLN A 739 -11.47 -35.78 14.64
CA GLN A 739 -12.37 -35.39 13.54
C GLN A 739 -13.07 -34.08 13.87
N ALA A 740 -13.36 -33.26 12.86
CA ALA A 740 -14.13 -32.03 12.99
C ALA A 740 -15.47 -32.18 12.25
N TYR A 741 -16.54 -31.82 12.95
CA TYR A 741 -17.92 -31.84 12.45
C TYR A 741 -18.53 -30.44 12.50
N GLN A 742 -19.34 -30.10 11.51
CA GLN A 742 -20.11 -28.86 11.48
C GLN A 742 -21.58 -29.17 11.21
N GLN A 743 -22.48 -28.77 12.12
CA GLN A 743 -23.92 -28.93 11.92
C GLN A 743 -24.42 -27.87 10.94
N GLU A 744 -25.34 -28.24 10.04
CA GLU A 744 -25.80 -27.40 8.90
C GLU A 744 -26.45 -26.06 9.31
N ASN A 745 -26.78 -25.86 10.60
CA ASN A 745 -27.40 -24.64 11.13
C ASN A 745 -26.63 -23.97 12.29
N SER A 746 -25.38 -24.35 12.58
CA SER A 746 -24.58 -23.70 13.63
C SER A 746 -23.23 -23.18 13.12
N ALA A 747 -22.85 -21.97 13.55
CA ALA A 747 -21.51 -21.42 13.29
C ALA A 747 -20.40 -22.13 14.09
N LYS A 748 -20.75 -22.96 15.09
CA LYS A 748 -19.81 -23.71 15.92
C LYS A 748 -19.38 -25.02 15.25
N LYS A 749 -18.08 -25.33 15.33
CA LYS A 749 -17.49 -26.62 14.90
C LYS A 749 -17.26 -27.50 16.12
N THR A 750 -17.62 -28.78 16.03
CA THR A 750 -17.42 -29.77 17.10
C THR A 750 -16.25 -30.67 16.73
N LEU A 751 -15.22 -30.71 17.57
CA LEU A 751 -14.08 -31.60 17.49
C LEU A 751 -14.38 -32.88 18.27
N PHE A 752 -14.21 -34.03 17.64
CA PHE A 752 -14.36 -35.34 18.26
C PHE A 752 -12.98 -36.01 18.34
N ALA A 753 -12.52 -36.31 19.55
CA ALA A 753 -11.22 -36.94 19.78
C ALA A 753 -11.38 -38.32 20.45
N VAL A 754 -10.71 -39.33 19.90
CA VAL A 754 -10.66 -40.69 20.47
C VAL A 754 -9.33 -40.89 21.18
N ILE A 755 -9.38 -41.19 22.49
CA ILE A 755 -8.19 -41.29 23.35
C ILE A 755 -8.14 -42.66 24.02
N GLU A 756 -6.92 -43.17 24.23
CA GLU A 756 -6.65 -44.43 24.92
C GLU A 756 -6.39 -44.22 26.43
N GLY A 757 -7.16 -44.92 27.28
CA GLY A 757 -7.04 -44.91 28.74
C GLY A 757 -8.02 -43.99 29.48
N ASP A 758 -7.73 -43.66 30.74
CA ASP A 758 -8.62 -42.84 31.60
C ASP A 758 -8.81 -41.41 31.04
N LEU A 759 -10.07 -40.98 30.94
CA LEU A 759 -10.52 -39.77 30.24
C LEU A 759 -10.50 -38.51 31.12
N ALA A 760 -10.45 -38.64 32.46
CA ALA A 760 -10.60 -37.49 33.36
C ALA A 760 -9.47 -36.45 33.19
N HIS A 761 -8.22 -36.90 33.09
CA HIS A 761 -7.05 -36.02 33.00
C HIS A 761 -6.84 -35.40 31.60
N PRO A 762 -6.95 -36.16 30.49
CA PRO A 762 -6.81 -35.60 29.14
C PRO A 762 -7.92 -34.61 28.76
N LYS A 763 -9.12 -34.78 29.31
CA LYS A 763 -10.28 -33.93 29.01
C LYS A 763 -10.05 -32.48 29.46
N GLU A 764 -9.61 -32.26 30.70
CA GLU A 764 -9.35 -30.90 31.20
C GLU A 764 -8.23 -30.19 30.43
N GLN A 765 -7.19 -30.93 30.04
CA GLN A 765 -6.05 -30.33 29.34
C GLN A 765 -6.34 -30.02 27.87
N LEU A 766 -7.10 -30.86 27.16
CA LEU A 766 -7.51 -30.57 25.78
C LEU A 766 -8.52 -29.41 25.70
N HIS A 767 -9.41 -29.27 26.70
CA HIS A 767 -10.26 -28.09 26.79
C HIS A 767 -9.45 -26.80 27.04
N LYS A 768 -8.35 -26.86 27.81
CA LYS A 768 -7.44 -25.71 27.96
C LYS A 768 -6.75 -25.31 26.66
N ILE A 769 -6.31 -26.28 25.86
CA ILE A 769 -5.69 -26.01 24.55
C ILE A 769 -6.68 -25.33 23.60
N ILE A 770 -7.97 -25.72 23.62
CA ILE A 770 -8.99 -25.03 22.83
C ILE A 770 -9.19 -23.60 23.30
N ALA A 771 -9.19 -23.35 24.61
CA ALA A 771 -9.30 -21.98 25.15
C ALA A 771 -8.08 -21.11 24.79
N GLU A 772 -6.91 -21.71 24.60
CA GLU A 772 -5.68 -21.01 24.16
C GLU A 772 -5.67 -20.74 22.64
N VAL A 773 -6.18 -21.67 21.83
CA VAL A 773 -6.15 -21.61 20.36
C VAL A 773 -7.35 -20.86 19.78
N ASP A 774 -8.51 -20.88 20.44
CA ASP A 774 -9.75 -20.24 19.99
C ASP A 774 -10.31 -19.27 21.02
N SER A 775 -9.94 -18.00 20.86
CA SER A 775 -10.39 -16.88 21.71
C SER A 775 -11.86 -16.46 21.50
N GLN A 776 -12.56 -17.02 20.51
CA GLN A 776 -13.93 -16.64 20.13
C GLN A 776 -15.00 -17.72 20.48
N GLU A 777 -14.63 -18.81 21.15
CA GLU A 777 -15.53 -19.93 21.54
C GLU A 777 -16.33 -20.55 20.37
N ASN A 778 -15.70 -20.67 19.20
CA ASN A 778 -16.28 -21.27 18.00
C ASN A 778 -16.09 -22.80 17.95
N LEU A 779 -15.15 -23.35 18.73
CA LEU A 779 -14.85 -24.78 18.82
C LEU A 779 -15.42 -25.42 20.10
N THR A 780 -16.02 -26.60 19.95
CA THR A 780 -16.48 -27.46 21.06
C THR A 780 -15.78 -28.82 20.96
N LEU A 781 -15.49 -29.49 22.08
CA LEU A 781 -14.75 -30.76 22.09
C LEU A 781 -15.52 -31.86 22.80
N GLU A 782 -15.68 -32.97 22.08
CA GLU A 782 -16.19 -34.23 22.60
C GLU A 782 -15.08 -35.28 22.58
N ILE A 783 -14.96 -36.05 23.66
CA ILE A 783 -13.90 -37.04 23.82
C ILE A 783 -14.53 -38.39 24.12
N CYS A 784 -14.08 -39.42 23.41
CA CYS A 784 -14.54 -40.79 23.55
C CYS A 784 -13.35 -41.72 23.82
N ASP A 785 -13.55 -42.76 24.62
CA ASP A 785 -12.55 -43.81 24.78
C ASP A 785 -12.59 -44.81 23.61
N ARG A 786 -11.46 -45.46 23.37
CA ARG A 786 -11.31 -46.43 22.27
C ARG A 786 -12.35 -47.56 22.30
N LYS A 787 -12.69 -48.12 23.47
CA LYS A 787 -13.62 -49.26 23.58
C LYS A 787 -15.05 -48.84 23.21
N THR A 788 -15.47 -47.65 23.62
CA THR A 788 -16.75 -47.09 23.23
C THR A 788 -16.80 -46.77 21.73
N PHE A 789 -15.71 -46.21 21.18
CA PHE A 789 -15.63 -45.95 19.73
C PHE A 789 -15.71 -47.24 18.89
N GLU A 790 -15.01 -48.30 19.29
CA GLU A 790 -15.10 -49.62 18.62
C GLU A 790 -16.52 -50.20 18.71
N THR A 791 -17.23 -49.97 19.80
CA THR A 791 -18.64 -50.39 19.96
C THR A 791 -19.57 -49.61 19.02
N ILE A 792 -19.38 -48.30 18.89
CA ILE A 792 -20.13 -47.46 17.94
C ILE A 792 -19.88 -47.91 16.50
N GLN A 793 -18.62 -48.20 16.13
CA GLN A 793 -18.30 -48.71 14.80
C GLN A 793 -18.97 -50.06 14.50
N ARG A 794 -19.01 -50.99 15.47
CA ARG A 794 -19.73 -52.27 15.31
C ARG A 794 -21.24 -52.06 15.13
N LEU A 795 -21.83 -51.10 15.84
CA LEU A 795 -23.25 -50.75 15.68
C LEU A 795 -23.52 -50.12 14.30
N CYS A 796 -22.60 -49.31 13.77
CA CYS A 796 -22.69 -48.80 12.40
C CYS A 796 -22.58 -49.91 11.35
N GLN A 797 -21.66 -50.86 11.52
CA GLN A 797 -21.52 -52.01 10.63
C GLN A 797 -22.73 -52.95 10.68
N ALA A 798 -23.39 -53.04 11.84
CA ALA A 798 -24.65 -53.78 12.00
C ALA A 798 -25.87 -53.02 11.45
N GLY A 799 -25.69 -51.80 10.91
CA GLY A 799 -26.77 -50.99 10.33
C GLY A 799 -27.71 -50.34 11.35
N VAL A 800 -27.34 -50.34 12.64
CA VAL A 800 -28.15 -49.74 13.72
C VAL A 800 -27.94 -48.23 13.81
N LEU A 801 -26.76 -47.75 13.44
CA LEU A 801 -26.36 -46.34 13.41
C LEU A 801 -25.70 -46.00 12.07
N SER A 802 -25.71 -44.73 11.67
CA SER A 802 -25.00 -44.23 10.49
C SER A 802 -24.24 -42.96 10.84
N PHE A 803 -22.97 -42.87 10.45
CA PHE A 803 -22.21 -41.62 10.55
C PHE A 803 -22.69 -40.63 9.47
N GLN A 804 -22.75 -39.34 9.79
CA GLN A 804 -22.97 -38.30 8.78
C GLN A 804 -21.71 -38.10 7.93
N ASP A 805 -21.87 -38.04 6.60
CA ASP A 805 -20.76 -38.05 5.61
C ASP A 805 -19.93 -36.75 5.54
N LYS A 806 -20.22 -35.72 6.34
CA LYS A 806 -19.55 -34.41 6.28
C LYS A 806 -18.55 -34.19 7.43
N ALA A 807 -17.69 -35.16 7.70
CA ALA A 807 -16.65 -35.06 8.73
C ALA A 807 -15.27 -34.77 8.12
N GLN A 808 -14.58 -33.71 8.56
CA GLN A 808 -13.19 -33.46 8.18
C GLN A 808 -12.27 -34.21 9.16
N SER A 809 -11.53 -35.20 8.67
CA SER A 809 -10.53 -35.92 9.49
C SER A 809 -9.28 -35.08 9.66
N LEU A 810 -8.91 -34.77 10.91
CA LEU A 810 -7.71 -34.00 11.23
C LEU A 810 -6.52 -34.93 11.53
N TYR A 811 -6.72 -35.98 12.33
CA TYR A 811 -5.67 -36.93 12.68
C TYR A 811 -6.20 -38.36 12.82
N ASN A 812 -5.44 -39.36 12.35
CA ASN A 812 -5.68 -40.79 12.56
C ASN A 812 -4.35 -41.52 12.79
N ALA A 813 -4.22 -42.25 13.89
CA ALA A 813 -3.00 -42.97 14.27
C ALA A 813 -2.80 -44.29 13.49
N VAL A 814 -3.84 -44.81 12.87
CA VAL A 814 -3.81 -46.00 12.01
C VAL A 814 -4.26 -45.59 10.61
N CYS A 815 -3.33 -45.50 9.66
CA CYS A 815 -3.66 -45.39 8.24
C CYS A 815 -4.39 -46.67 7.81
N PRO A 816 -5.59 -46.59 7.21
CA PRO A 816 -5.93 -47.54 6.18
C PRO A 816 -4.99 -47.26 5.00
N ALA A 817 -4.32 -48.28 4.46
CA ALA A 817 -3.49 -48.15 3.26
C ALA A 817 -4.29 -47.42 2.16
N PRO A 818 -3.71 -46.43 1.44
CA PRO A 818 -4.37 -45.87 0.27
C PRO A 818 -4.69 -47.01 -0.66
N SER A 819 -5.92 -47.04 -1.18
CA SER A 819 -6.31 -48.08 -2.13
C SER A 819 -5.25 -48.11 -3.24
N GLN A 820 -4.71 -49.27 -3.59
CA GLN A 820 -3.72 -49.41 -4.67
C GLN A 820 -4.19 -48.76 -5.99
N LEU A 821 -5.50 -48.50 -6.11
CA LEU A 821 -6.15 -47.74 -7.17
C LEU A 821 -5.80 -46.25 -7.18
N GLU A 822 -5.73 -45.57 -6.04
CA GLU A 822 -5.43 -44.13 -5.98
C GLU A 822 -3.97 -43.82 -6.34
N GLU A 823 -3.01 -44.61 -5.84
CA GLU A 823 -1.61 -44.48 -6.25
C GLU A 823 -1.43 -44.80 -7.73
N ARG A 824 -2.10 -45.84 -8.24
CA ARG A 824 -2.09 -46.17 -9.68
C ARG A 824 -2.70 -45.06 -10.52
N GLN A 825 -3.80 -44.44 -10.09
CA GLN A 825 -4.41 -43.29 -10.79
C GLN A 825 -3.49 -42.08 -10.82
N LYS A 826 -2.78 -41.81 -9.71
CA LYS A 826 -1.80 -40.73 -9.66
C LYS A 826 -0.66 -40.97 -10.65
N HIS A 827 -0.06 -42.18 -10.64
CA HIS A 827 1.01 -42.54 -11.57
C HIS A 827 0.54 -42.51 -13.03
N LEU A 828 -0.70 -42.93 -13.32
CA LEU A 828 -1.28 -42.87 -14.67
C LEU A 828 -1.41 -41.43 -15.16
N LYS A 829 -1.96 -40.52 -14.33
CA LYS A 829 -2.12 -39.10 -14.69
C LYS A 829 -0.77 -38.42 -14.92
N GLU A 830 0.22 -38.71 -14.07
CA GLU A 830 1.58 -38.18 -14.22
C GLU A 830 2.27 -38.72 -15.49
N ALA A 831 2.10 -40.01 -15.81
CA ALA A 831 2.63 -40.61 -17.04
C ALA A 831 1.98 -40.05 -18.31
N GLN A 832 0.66 -39.80 -18.30
CA GLN A 832 -0.07 -39.18 -19.42
C GLN A 832 0.39 -37.74 -19.68
N ALA A 833 0.60 -36.96 -18.62
CA ALA A 833 1.13 -35.60 -18.75
C ALA A 833 2.55 -35.57 -19.37
N LEU A 834 3.40 -36.54 -19.00
CA LEU A 834 4.72 -36.71 -19.59
C LEU A 834 4.63 -37.17 -21.06
N GLN A 835 3.67 -38.03 -21.42
CA GLN A 835 3.46 -38.50 -22.79
C GLN A 835 3.09 -37.34 -23.73
N GLU A 836 2.28 -36.37 -23.29
CA GLU A 836 1.99 -35.18 -24.10
C GLU A 836 3.25 -34.35 -24.40
N ALA A 837 4.18 -34.26 -23.43
CA ALA A 837 5.46 -33.58 -23.62
C ALA A 837 6.35 -34.33 -24.63
N VAL A 838 6.37 -35.67 -24.56
CA VAL A 838 7.06 -36.54 -25.53
C VAL A 838 6.54 -36.29 -26.95
N LYS A 839 5.21 -36.31 -27.17
CA LYS A 839 4.60 -36.08 -28.50
C LYS A 839 4.95 -34.72 -29.11
N ARG A 840 4.98 -33.66 -28.29
CA ARG A 840 5.36 -32.31 -28.76
C ARG A 840 6.81 -32.28 -29.25
N LYS A 841 7.71 -32.91 -28.50
CA LYS A 841 9.14 -32.96 -28.83
C LYS A 841 9.42 -33.90 -29.99
N GLU A 842 8.72 -35.01 -30.10
CA GLU A 842 8.80 -35.94 -31.23
C GLU A 842 8.39 -35.27 -32.55
N ARG A 843 7.32 -34.45 -32.57
CA ARG A 843 6.95 -33.67 -33.76
C ARG A 843 8.05 -32.71 -34.18
N LEU A 844 8.70 -32.03 -33.23
CA LEU A 844 9.83 -31.14 -33.51
C LEU A 844 11.01 -31.94 -34.08
N THR A 845 11.35 -33.08 -33.48
CA THR A 845 12.42 -33.96 -33.97
C THR A 845 12.11 -34.46 -35.39
N ASN A 846 10.86 -34.85 -35.68
CA ASN A 846 10.44 -35.30 -37.00
C ASN A 846 10.58 -34.19 -38.05
N LEU A 847 10.12 -32.97 -37.73
CA LEU A 847 10.25 -31.81 -38.61
C LEU A 847 11.72 -31.48 -38.94
N LEU A 848 12.61 -31.59 -37.95
CA LEU A 848 14.04 -31.35 -38.15
C LEU A 848 14.69 -32.43 -39.03
N ILE A 849 14.33 -33.70 -38.82
CA ILE A 849 14.82 -34.82 -39.64
C ILE A 849 14.30 -34.74 -41.08
N GLU A 850 13.00 -34.45 -41.28
CA GLU A 850 12.40 -34.24 -42.60
C GLU A 850 13.01 -33.02 -43.31
N GLY A 851 13.33 -31.96 -42.56
CA GLY A 851 14.02 -30.77 -43.04
C GLY A 851 15.51 -30.96 -43.33
N GLY A 852 16.08 -32.13 -43.05
CA GLY A 852 17.51 -32.43 -43.28
C GLY A 852 18.48 -31.90 -42.21
N PHE A 853 17.96 -31.40 -41.09
CA PHE A 853 18.70 -30.82 -39.95
C PHE A 853 19.01 -31.88 -38.89
N TYR A 854 19.86 -32.85 -39.24
CA TYR A 854 20.12 -34.03 -38.39
C TYR A 854 20.90 -33.68 -37.11
N GLU A 855 21.86 -32.77 -37.18
CA GLU A 855 22.65 -32.36 -36.02
C GLU A 855 21.80 -31.59 -35.00
N GLU A 856 20.88 -30.74 -35.48
CA GLU A 856 19.93 -30.02 -34.64
C GLU A 856 18.80 -30.91 -34.09
N ALA A 857 18.54 -32.07 -34.73
CA ALA A 857 17.57 -33.04 -34.26
C ALA A 857 18.07 -33.90 -33.08
N LEU A 858 19.39 -33.99 -32.84
CA LEU A 858 19.98 -34.81 -31.78
C LEU A 858 19.57 -34.40 -30.34
N PRO A 859 19.64 -33.11 -29.93
CA PRO A 859 19.21 -32.71 -28.59
C PRO A 859 17.71 -32.96 -28.35
N PRO A 860 16.79 -32.60 -29.27
CA PRO A 860 15.37 -32.98 -29.16
C PRO A 860 15.16 -34.49 -29.08
N LEU A 861 15.88 -35.28 -29.87
CA LEU A 861 15.80 -36.74 -29.86
C LEU A 861 16.16 -37.34 -28.50
N ARG A 862 17.22 -36.82 -27.87
CA ARG A 862 17.64 -37.23 -26.53
C ARG A 862 16.61 -36.88 -25.46
N GLU A 863 16.03 -35.68 -25.55
CA GLU A 863 14.95 -35.27 -24.64
C GLU A 863 13.71 -36.16 -24.77
N VAL A 864 13.34 -36.53 -26.00
CA VAL A 864 12.24 -37.49 -26.26
C VAL A 864 12.52 -38.82 -25.55
N PHE A 865 13.73 -39.36 -25.69
CA PHE A 865 14.11 -40.62 -25.05
C PHE A 865 14.09 -40.54 -23.51
N GLU A 866 14.68 -39.48 -22.93
CA GLU A 866 14.73 -39.30 -21.47
C GLU A 866 13.33 -39.13 -20.85
N LEU A 867 12.44 -38.36 -21.51
CA LEU A 867 11.06 -38.18 -21.07
C LEU A 867 10.23 -39.46 -21.20
N THR A 868 10.47 -40.24 -22.25
CA THR A 868 9.80 -41.54 -22.47
C THR A 868 10.14 -42.53 -21.36
N LEU A 869 11.43 -42.62 -21.01
CA LEU A 869 11.87 -43.43 -19.87
C LEU A 869 11.28 -42.94 -18.55
N LYS A 870 11.23 -41.62 -18.34
CA LYS A 870 10.63 -41.03 -17.14
C LYS A 870 9.15 -41.38 -17.02
N SER A 871 8.41 -41.35 -18.13
CA SER A 871 7.01 -41.75 -18.15
C SER A 871 6.84 -43.25 -17.84
N LEU A 872 7.62 -44.13 -18.46
CA LEU A 872 7.59 -45.59 -18.20
C LEU A 872 7.88 -45.92 -16.72
N PHE A 873 8.92 -45.32 -16.15
CA PHE A 873 9.31 -45.57 -14.76
C PHE A 873 8.30 -45.00 -13.76
N THR A 874 7.64 -43.90 -14.11
CA THR A 874 6.57 -43.31 -13.28
C THR A 874 5.32 -44.18 -13.31
N LEU A 875 4.90 -44.63 -14.50
CA LEU A 875 3.77 -45.55 -14.67
C LEU A 875 3.92 -46.83 -13.84
N ARG A 876 5.15 -47.37 -13.78
CA ARG A 876 5.49 -48.58 -13.03
C ARG A 876 5.88 -48.33 -11.57
N GLY A 877 5.93 -47.08 -11.12
CA GLY A 877 6.31 -46.72 -9.75
C GLY A 877 7.78 -47.02 -9.39
N TRP A 878 8.65 -47.20 -10.38
CA TRP A 878 10.08 -47.46 -10.15
C TRP A 878 10.87 -46.20 -9.87
N ASN A 879 10.30 -45.04 -10.20
CA ASN A 879 10.89 -43.75 -9.87
C ASN A 879 10.62 -43.41 -8.40
N LYS A 880 11.51 -43.80 -7.49
CA LYS A 880 11.46 -43.46 -6.04
C LYS A 880 11.73 -41.96 -5.78
N GLY A 881 10.98 -41.08 -6.46
CA GLY A 881 11.10 -39.62 -6.32
C GLY A 881 12.37 -39.00 -6.89
N LYS A 882 13.07 -39.65 -7.84
CA LYS A 882 14.28 -39.10 -8.44
C LYS A 882 13.96 -38.28 -9.69
N GLU A 883 14.61 -37.12 -9.82
CA GLU A 883 14.39 -36.21 -10.96
C GLU A 883 15.00 -36.70 -12.27
N ARG A 884 16.09 -37.48 -12.22
CA ARG A 884 16.81 -38.07 -13.36
C ARG A 884 16.96 -39.59 -13.22
N ILE A 885 16.79 -40.30 -14.34
CA ILE A 885 17.03 -41.74 -14.45
C ILE A 885 18.51 -41.96 -14.78
N SER A 886 19.23 -42.71 -13.95
CA SER A 886 20.63 -43.07 -14.21
C SER A 886 20.72 -44.32 -15.09
N PHE A 887 21.83 -44.47 -15.83
CA PHE A 887 22.06 -45.65 -16.67
C PHE A 887 21.96 -46.97 -15.89
N ASN A 888 22.47 -47.01 -14.66
CA ASN A 888 22.35 -48.17 -13.77
C ASN A 888 20.88 -48.56 -13.51
N MET A 889 19.96 -47.59 -13.43
CA MET A 889 18.52 -47.89 -13.24
C MET A 889 17.88 -48.48 -14.50
N ILE A 890 18.39 -48.12 -15.69
CA ILE A 890 17.94 -48.70 -16.97
C ILE A 890 18.46 -50.14 -17.07
N ASP A 891 19.72 -50.38 -16.71
CA ASP A 891 20.36 -51.69 -16.76
C ASP A 891 19.77 -52.65 -15.70
N GLU A 892 19.52 -52.18 -14.47
CA GLU A 892 18.79 -52.92 -13.44
C GLU A 892 17.35 -53.27 -13.86
N ALA A 893 16.65 -52.34 -14.54
CA ALA A 893 15.30 -52.59 -15.02
C ALA A 893 15.26 -53.62 -16.17
N TRP A 894 16.30 -53.65 -17.01
CA TRP A 894 16.44 -54.62 -18.09
C TRP A 894 16.87 -56.01 -17.58
N THR A 895 17.88 -56.08 -16.71
CA THR A 895 18.39 -57.34 -16.12
C THR A 895 17.37 -58.07 -15.25
N MET A 896 16.41 -57.36 -14.65
CA MET A 896 15.29 -57.97 -13.91
C MET A 896 14.13 -58.47 -14.81
N GLU A 897 14.32 -58.57 -16.14
CA GLU A 897 13.30 -58.97 -17.13
C GLU A 897 11.97 -58.20 -17.01
N LYS A 898 12.01 -56.93 -16.58
CA LYS A 898 10.80 -56.13 -16.34
C LYS A 898 10.17 -55.54 -17.62
N GLY A 899 10.41 -56.18 -18.78
CA GLY A 899 9.68 -55.91 -20.03
C GLY A 899 10.09 -54.67 -20.83
N LEU A 900 11.29 -54.11 -20.62
CA LEU A 900 11.81 -53.02 -21.47
C LEU A 900 12.25 -53.55 -22.86
N PRO A 901 12.02 -52.81 -23.97
CA PRO A 901 12.51 -53.17 -25.30
C PRO A 901 14.03 -53.40 -25.31
N LYS A 902 14.51 -54.39 -26.07
CA LYS A 902 15.94 -54.76 -26.13
C LYS A 902 16.83 -53.60 -26.61
N GLU A 903 16.27 -52.73 -27.45
CA GLU A 903 16.95 -51.59 -28.04
C GLU A 903 17.23 -50.47 -27.03
N THR A 904 16.53 -50.43 -25.89
CA THR A 904 16.57 -49.32 -24.92
C THR A 904 17.96 -49.12 -24.31
N VAL A 905 18.68 -50.21 -23.99
CA VAL A 905 20.02 -50.14 -23.37
C VAL A 905 21.08 -49.74 -24.40
N SER A 906 21.00 -50.27 -25.63
CA SER A 906 21.89 -49.89 -26.74
C SER A 906 21.73 -48.42 -27.09
N LEU A 907 20.47 -47.98 -27.27
CA LEU A 907 20.12 -46.61 -27.60
C LEU A 907 20.54 -45.61 -26.51
N ALA A 908 20.41 -45.96 -25.23
CA ALA A 908 20.87 -45.12 -24.13
C ALA A 908 22.39 -44.89 -24.16
N LYS A 909 23.15 -45.89 -24.61
CA LYS A 909 24.61 -45.79 -24.77
C LYS A 909 24.98 -44.99 -26.02
N GLU A 910 24.32 -45.25 -27.14
CA GLU A 910 24.52 -44.51 -28.40
C GLU A 910 24.21 -43.01 -28.26
N LEU A 911 23.13 -42.65 -27.54
CA LEU A 911 22.77 -41.25 -27.23
C LEU A 911 23.74 -40.55 -26.26
N GLN A 912 24.55 -41.30 -25.50
CA GLN A 912 25.57 -40.73 -24.60
C GLN A 912 26.91 -40.53 -25.28
N GLU A 913 27.29 -41.40 -26.21
CA GLU A 913 28.63 -41.43 -26.81
C GLU A 913 28.84 -40.37 -27.91
N ASN A 914 27.84 -39.54 -28.23
CA ASN A 914 27.91 -38.40 -29.17
C ASN A 914 28.77 -38.70 -30.42
N GLN A 915 28.35 -39.68 -31.21
CA GLN A 915 28.98 -39.97 -32.50
C GLN A 915 27.96 -40.23 -33.62
N GLY A 916 28.05 -39.42 -34.67
CA GLY A 916 28.06 -39.93 -36.04
C GLY A 916 26.87 -39.60 -36.94
N ASN A 917 27.23 -39.26 -38.19
CA ASN A 917 26.57 -39.35 -39.51
C ASN A 917 25.03 -39.43 -39.63
N GLN A 918 24.48 -38.84 -40.71
CA GLN A 918 23.03 -38.73 -40.94
C GLN A 918 22.28 -40.08 -40.85
N ASP A 919 22.90 -41.18 -41.29
CA ASP A 919 22.30 -42.52 -41.24
C ASP A 919 22.17 -43.07 -39.80
N ALA A 920 23.12 -42.76 -38.91
CA ALA A 920 23.05 -43.18 -37.50
C ALA A 920 21.92 -42.44 -36.78
N ILE A 921 21.75 -41.14 -37.04
CA ILE A 921 20.68 -40.32 -36.43
C ILE A 921 19.29 -40.82 -36.87
N ARG A 922 19.14 -41.23 -38.14
CA ARG A 922 17.90 -41.86 -38.64
C ARG A 922 17.62 -43.21 -37.97
N GLN A 923 18.66 -44.03 -37.76
CA GLN A 923 18.51 -45.30 -37.04
C GLN A 923 18.11 -45.07 -35.57
N MET A 924 18.76 -44.14 -34.88
CA MET A 924 18.44 -43.77 -33.50
C MET A 924 17.02 -43.21 -33.39
N TYR A 925 16.58 -42.39 -34.36
CA TYR A 925 15.20 -41.91 -34.41
C TYR A 925 14.18 -43.05 -34.53
N THR A 926 14.44 -44.01 -35.41
CA THR A 926 13.57 -45.19 -35.58
C THR A 926 13.52 -46.03 -34.29
N GLN A 927 14.64 -46.15 -33.58
CA GLN A 927 14.68 -46.85 -32.29
C GLN A 927 13.92 -46.10 -31.19
N VAL A 928 14.06 -44.77 -31.10
CA VAL A 928 13.30 -43.93 -30.16
C VAL A 928 11.80 -44.06 -30.42
N GLN A 929 11.37 -44.05 -31.69
CA GLN A 929 9.95 -44.23 -32.06
C GLN A 929 9.39 -45.58 -31.58
N ARG A 930 10.18 -46.67 -31.66
CA ARG A 930 9.73 -47.96 -31.13
C ARG A 930 9.56 -47.95 -29.61
N VAL A 931 10.43 -47.22 -28.90
CA VAL A 931 10.33 -47.07 -27.43
C VAL A 931 9.15 -46.18 -27.04
N THR A 932 8.85 -45.13 -27.81
CA THR A 932 7.66 -44.28 -27.59
C THR A 932 6.37 -45.05 -27.87
N GLU A 933 6.28 -45.81 -28.97
CA GLU A 933 5.16 -46.70 -29.27
C GLU A 933 4.92 -47.74 -28.16
N PHE A 934 6.00 -48.30 -27.60
CA PHE A 934 5.90 -49.21 -26.47
C PHE A 934 5.28 -48.53 -25.23
N LEU A 935 5.68 -47.30 -24.91
CA LEU A 935 5.07 -46.51 -23.84
C LEU A 935 3.57 -46.27 -24.08
N GLU A 936 3.17 -45.95 -25.32
CA GLU A 936 1.75 -45.71 -25.63
C GLU A 936 0.90 -46.97 -25.40
N ASN A 937 1.43 -48.12 -25.80
CA ASN A 937 0.80 -49.42 -25.56
C ASN A 937 0.72 -49.75 -24.07
N GLU A 938 1.76 -49.45 -23.30
CA GLU A 938 1.77 -49.68 -21.85
C GLU A 938 0.81 -48.76 -21.09
N ILE A 939 0.72 -47.48 -21.44
CA ILE A 939 -0.29 -46.55 -20.89
C ILE A 939 -1.70 -47.05 -21.21
N SER A 940 -1.94 -47.52 -22.44
CA SER A 940 -3.23 -48.03 -22.88
C SER A 940 -3.63 -49.33 -22.16
N LYS A 941 -2.68 -50.25 -21.93
CA LYS A 941 -2.93 -51.45 -21.11
C LYS A 941 -3.22 -51.08 -19.65
N PHE A 942 -2.49 -50.10 -19.10
CA PHE A 942 -2.69 -49.65 -17.72
C PHE A 942 -4.04 -48.96 -17.51
N SER A 943 -4.55 -48.24 -18.52
CA SER A 943 -5.89 -47.63 -18.46
C SER A 943 -7.01 -48.65 -18.65
N LEU A 944 -6.83 -49.67 -19.51
CA LEU A 944 -7.82 -50.73 -19.72
C LEU A 944 -7.99 -51.64 -18.50
N ASN A 945 -6.90 -51.96 -17.79
CA ASN A 945 -6.94 -52.71 -16.52
C ASN A 945 -7.58 -51.93 -15.34
N GLN A 946 -7.97 -50.67 -15.52
CA GLN A 946 -8.81 -49.92 -14.56
C GLN A 946 -10.31 -49.97 -14.90
N ALA A 947 -10.66 -50.32 -16.14
CA ALA A 947 -12.07 -50.40 -16.58
C ALA A 947 -12.69 -51.79 -16.37
N ALA A 948 -11.85 -52.81 -16.14
CA ALA A 948 -12.20 -54.16 -15.72
C ALA A 948 -11.90 -54.35 -14.22
#